data_AF-A0A8D8Z8B0-F1
#
_entry.id   AF-A0A8D8Z8B0-F1
#
_cell.length_a   1.000
_cell.length_b   1.000
_cell.length_c   1.000
_cell.angle_alpha   90.00
_cell.angle_beta   90.00
_cell.angle_gamma   90.00
#
_symmetry.space_group_name_H-M   'P 1'
#
loop_
_entity.id
_entity.type
_entity.pdbx_description
1 polymer ?
#
loop_
_entity_poly.entity_id
_entity_poly.type
_entity_poly.pdbx_seq_one_letter_code
_entity_poly.pdbx_strand_id
1 'polypeptide(L)'
;DQSVYKKSGLRFRHTDNINYFIKSVVATQLPRTFLPETVDIYEAKNLPRLIYCIHALSRHLFRTGHAPLIQDLFGKVTFTEADIDTMAARLEEEKVSLPAFQKLNSLLSKDVGVVSGVKPLETLEAINQAIREKVRETVEAINQAIREKDIPSLKSLLKPPAYSTVSCLFPVYINTLYAALNDKLDQMQNHSLNESFTPDEYSELLTQTEIQGYLSQLNIDYVWELLVGQGGAKRPPSVWETLRQTHVNIKNLVQDYDPFYQCQLSSYISQQTTSTSGLPSNEKLSLLQRFVYKGNEEALNAKYRSDVMCQINSLLTRVVNRPHANTSSSNLKTSTSTGSKGLTSSSPKTLTSSKLPSLSSSSFSVGYCKPWTGGSNSSARGWASVSTAGLNKMGTSSTKVETKVESESRPSNTSGSNSTSPKAVLNELFDLLSHDSLGLKGRVDKLSLPLYLEDLAEEKQHKGNITYERLQTITSLCNSISNITKSLETSLPSLFWDALNAPQLGLGPALNADLKKEYASALKSCRQFKLQHCVSGNSVLSLANIRKCVEMVNNEHQIQSKTLDTLMEVNSLLMEMFSKQSNPSQLKKHYKPLRDLLSEPCLQLKELSELEDTEILVALLTNKLSDRISASNPQPSDQEDETEACLWLEDIQDSVQEALLIVQNIRMFLASQTTLPEEVEEEEEEDKKKSEEEEKE
;
A
#
# COMPACT_ATOMS: atom_id res chain seq x y z
N ASP A 1 33.36 8.00 16.36
CA ASP A 1 34.59 7.34 16.86
C ASP A 1 35.87 7.94 16.29
N GLN A 2 36.11 7.94 14.96
CA GLN A 2 37.36 8.49 14.40
C GLN A 2 37.63 9.98 14.78
N SER A 3 36.60 10.81 14.86
CA SER A 3 36.69 12.21 15.34
C SER A 3 37.02 12.33 16.84
N VAL A 4 36.71 11.31 17.63
CA VAL A 4 37.04 11.22 19.06
C VAL A 4 38.48 10.74 19.22
N TYR A 5 38.90 9.75 18.42
CA TYR A 5 40.29 9.27 18.37
C TYR A 5 41.27 10.42 18.07
N LYS A 6 41.00 11.22 17.03
CA LYS A 6 41.83 12.39 16.68
C LYS A 6 41.88 13.49 17.75
N LYS A 7 40.88 13.56 18.66
CA LYS A 7 40.77 14.60 19.69
C LYS A 7 41.20 14.16 21.09
N SER A 8 41.26 12.86 21.37
CA SER A 8 41.47 12.34 22.74
C SER A 8 42.17 10.99 22.78
N GLY A 9 42.77 10.54 21.67
CA GLY A 9 43.44 9.25 21.58
C GLY A 9 42.51 8.04 21.68
N LEU A 10 43.11 6.89 21.97
CA LEU A 10 42.41 5.62 22.15
C LEU A 10 41.53 5.67 23.42
N ARG A 11 40.31 5.12 23.34
CA ARG A 11 39.37 4.98 24.45
C ARG A 11 38.76 3.59 24.39
N PHE A 12 38.39 3.03 25.54
CA PHE A 12 37.86 1.66 25.66
C PHE A 12 36.69 1.36 24.69
N ARG A 13 35.81 2.34 24.41
CA ARG A 13 34.72 2.18 23.44
C ARG A 13 35.19 1.82 22.01
N HIS A 14 36.43 2.13 21.61
CA HIS A 14 36.96 1.70 20.31
C HIS A 14 37.08 0.16 20.19
N THR A 15 37.11 -0.56 21.32
CA THR A 15 36.97 -2.03 21.40
C THR A 15 35.69 -2.54 20.73
N ASP A 16 34.59 -1.78 20.74
CA ASP A 16 33.36 -2.19 20.06
C ASP A 16 33.58 -2.34 18.55
N ASN A 17 34.34 -1.42 17.93
CA ASN A 17 34.65 -1.47 16.50
C ASN A 17 35.54 -2.67 16.15
N ILE A 18 36.50 -3.01 17.02
CA ILE A 18 37.33 -4.21 16.89
C ILE A 18 36.46 -5.48 16.99
N ASN A 19 35.54 -5.53 17.97
CA ASN A 19 34.60 -6.62 18.14
C ASN A 19 33.62 -6.74 16.94
N TYR A 20 33.23 -5.64 16.31
CA TYR A 20 32.44 -5.64 15.08
C TYR A 20 33.22 -6.25 13.90
N PHE A 21 34.50 -5.94 13.74
CA PHE A 21 35.38 -6.56 12.75
C PHE A 21 35.56 -8.07 12.99
N ILE A 22 35.89 -8.49 14.22
CA ILE A 22 36.05 -9.93 14.52
C ILE A 22 34.75 -10.69 14.25
N LYS A 23 33.59 -10.12 14.60
CA LYS A 23 32.26 -10.72 14.30
C LYS A 23 32.00 -10.85 12.80
N SER A 24 32.38 -9.88 11.97
CA SER A 24 32.18 -9.97 10.51
C SER A 24 33.09 -11.03 9.87
N VAL A 25 34.35 -11.15 10.32
CA VAL A 25 35.27 -12.21 9.86
C VAL A 25 34.78 -13.61 10.27
N VAL A 26 34.22 -13.77 11.47
CA VAL A 26 33.59 -15.05 11.86
C VAL A 26 32.37 -15.35 10.98
N ALA A 27 31.58 -14.34 10.61
CA ALA A 27 30.41 -14.51 9.75
C ALA A 27 30.76 -14.91 8.31
N THR A 28 31.96 -14.61 7.81
CA THR A 28 32.44 -15.10 6.49
C THR A 28 32.88 -16.56 6.51
N GLN A 29 32.90 -17.22 7.68
CA GLN A 29 33.37 -18.61 7.87
C GLN A 29 34.90 -18.77 7.71
N LEU A 30 35.68 -17.73 7.99
CA LEU A 30 37.14 -17.87 8.13
C LEU A 30 37.47 -18.66 9.42
N PRO A 31 38.39 -19.64 9.39
CA PRO A 31 38.78 -20.39 10.58
C PRO A 31 39.32 -19.49 11.70
N ARG A 32 38.97 -19.80 12.96
CA ARG A 32 39.41 -19.03 14.12
C ARG A 32 40.93 -19.03 14.32
N THR A 33 41.64 -19.98 13.72
CA THR A 33 43.11 -20.07 13.67
C THR A 33 43.79 -18.87 13.01
N PHE A 34 43.07 -18.06 12.24
CA PHE A 34 43.57 -16.82 11.63
C PHE A 34 43.21 -15.55 12.40
N LEU A 35 42.29 -15.62 13.37
CA LEU A 35 41.81 -14.42 14.07
C LEU A 35 42.85 -13.88 15.07
N PRO A 36 42.95 -12.54 15.22
CA PRO A 36 43.60 -11.88 16.35
C PRO A 36 42.64 -11.80 17.55
N GLU A 37 43.20 -11.60 18.74
CA GLU A 37 42.42 -11.21 19.91
C GLU A 37 42.17 -9.70 19.94
N THR A 38 41.15 -9.28 20.69
CA THR A 38 40.84 -7.85 20.88
C THR A 38 42.01 -7.10 21.54
N VAL A 39 42.79 -7.78 22.39
CA VAL A 39 43.97 -7.21 23.08
C VAL A 39 45.13 -6.98 22.11
N ASP A 40 45.38 -7.89 21.17
CA ASP A 40 46.42 -7.78 20.12
C ASP A 40 46.32 -6.47 19.35
N ILE A 41 45.08 -6.01 19.12
CA ILE A 41 44.76 -4.81 18.34
C ILE A 41 44.64 -3.57 19.23
N TYR A 42 43.95 -3.67 20.37
CA TYR A 42 43.69 -2.51 21.23
C TYR A 42 44.93 -2.03 21.97
N GLU A 43 45.77 -2.96 22.45
CA GLU A 43 47.04 -2.63 23.13
C GLU A 43 48.25 -2.69 22.17
N ALA A 44 48.00 -2.88 20.86
CA ALA A 44 49.00 -3.06 19.80
C ALA A 44 50.02 -4.21 20.00
N LYS A 45 49.83 -5.06 21.01
CA LYS A 45 50.76 -6.14 21.41
C LYS A 45 51.09 -7.18 20.34
N ASN A 46 50.26 -7.31 19.30
CA ASN A 46 50.51 -8.26 18.21
C ASN A 46 49.85 -7.79 16.91
N LEU A 47 50.29 -6.63 16.41
CA LEU A 47 49.86 -6.14 15.10
C LEU A 47 50.18 -7.12 13.95
N PRO A 48 51.31 -7.87 13.91
CA PRO A 48 51.57 -8.86 12.87
C PRO A 48 50.46 -9.91 12.72
N ARG A 49 49.81 -10.31 13.82
CA ARG A 49 48.66 -11.22 13.82
C ARG A 49 47.42 -10.63 13.16
N LEU A 50 47.13 -9.33 13.38
CA LEU A 50 46.05 -8.63 12.67
C LEU A 50 46.34 -8.56 11.17
N ILE A 51 47.57 -8.20 10.77
CA ILE A 51 47.95 -8.15 9.35
C ILE A 51 47.79 -9.54 8.71
N TYR A 52 48.26 -10.60 9.36
CA TYR A 52 48.06 -11.98 8.91
C TYR A 52 46.57 -12.35 8.73
N CYS A 53 45.71 -11.94 9.67
CA CYS A 53 44.26 -12.11 9.54
C CYS A 53 43.68 -11.38 8.32
N ILE A 54 44.13 -10.17 8.02
CA ILE A 54 43.68 -9.39 6.86
C ILE A 54 44.10 -10.06 5.55
N HIS A 55 45.34 -10.56 5.45
CA HIS A 55 45.80 -11.32 4.29
C HIS A 55 44.99 -12.63 4.10
N ALA A 56 44.72 -13.37 5.19
CA ALA A 56 43.91 -14.58 5.14
C ALA A 56 42.45 -14.30 4.74
N LEU A 57 41.86 -13.25 5.31
CA LEU A 57 40.52 -12.77 4.95
C LEU A 57 40.44 -12.37 3.48
N SER A 58 41.40 -11.61 2.95
CA SER A 58 41.41 -11.21 1.54
C SER A 58 41.42 -12.40 0.60
N ARG A 59 42.30 -13.39 0.81
CA ARG A 59 42.35 -14.60 -0.02
C ARG A 59 41.07 -15.45 0.10
N HIS A 60 40.46 -15.51 1.27
CA HIS A 60 39.17 -16.18 1.47
C HIS A 60 38.00 -15.45 0.78
N LEU A 61 37.96 -14.12 0.83
CA LEU A 61 36.96 -13.31 0.13
C LEU A 61 37.14 -13.34 -1.39
N PHE A 62 38.38 -13.40 -1.88
CA PHE A 62 38.68 -13.61 -3.30
C PHE A 62 38.18 -14.97 -3.81
N ARG A 63 38.49 -16.06 -3.09
CA ARG A 63 37.97 -17.41 -3.39
C ARG A 63 36.45 -17.47 -3.47
N THR A 64 35.75 -16.64 -2.71
CA THR A 64 34.28 -16.59 -2.65
C THR A 64 33.68 -15.51 -3.56
N GLY A 65 34.48 -14.76 -4.33
CA GLY A 65 34.02 -13.71 -5.26
C GLY A 65 33.58 -12.38 -4.60
N HIS A 66 33.85 -12.18 -3.31
CA HIS A 66 33.40 -11.01 -2.54
C HIS A 66 34.43 -9.86 -2.49
N ALA A 67 35.68 -10.10 -2.87
CA ALA A 67 36.75 -9.10 -2.92
C ALA A 67 37.74 -9.42 -4.06
N PRO A 68 38.48 -8.42 -4.59
CA PRO A 68 39.62 -8.68 -5.46
C PRO A 68 40.79 -9.35 -4.69
N LEU A 69 41.70 -9.96 -5.43
CA LEU A 69 42.94 -10.52 -4.87
C LEU A 69 43.86 -9.40 -4.37
N ILE A 70 44.41 -9.55 -3.15
CA ILE A 70 45.46 -8.66 -2.64
C ILE A 70 46.73 -8.80 -3.47
N GLN A 71 47.27 -7.67 -3.92
CA GLN A 71 48.46 -7.62 -4.77
C GLN A 71 49.72 -7.94 -3.97
N ASP A 72 50.66 -8.64 -4.60
CA ASP A 72 52.03 -8.72 -4.10
C ASP A 72 52.85 -7.51 -4.58
N LEU A 73 53.33 -6.74 -3.60
CA LEU A 73 54.10 -5.51 -3.78
C LEU A 73 55.59 -5.70 -3.41
N PHE A 74 56.00 -6.91 -3.04
CA PHE A 74 57.41 -7.22 -2.77
C PHE A 74 58.28 -6.90 -3.99
N GLY A 75 59.40 -6.21 -3.77
CA GLY A 75 60.29 -5.72 -4.83
C GLY A 75 59.74 -4.55 -5.68
N LYS A 76 58.47 -4.14 -5.51
CA LYS A 76 57.84 -3.05 -6.29
C LYS A 76 57.71 -1.73 -5.52
N VAL A 77 57.70 -1.80 -4.20
CA VAL A 77 57.61 -0.63 -3.30
C VAL A 77 58.86 -0.56 -2.45
N THR A 78 59.47 0.62 -2.38
CA THR A 78 60.62 0.92 -1.52
C THR A 78 60.20 1.75 -0.32
N PHE A 79 60.87 1.53 0.81
CA PHE A 79 60.74 2.32 2.05
C PHE A 79 62.08 3.01 2.33
N THR A 80 62.09 4.02 3.21
CA THR A 80 63.37 4.62 3.64
C THR A 80 64.08 3.68 4.61
N GLU A 81 65.42 3.69 4.62
CA GLU A 81 66.22 2.87 5.53
C GLU A 81 65.84 3.13 6.99
N ALA A 82 65.59 4.40 7.36
CA ALA A 82 65.13 4.78 8.70
C ALA A 82 63.76 4.18 9.08
N ASP A 83 62.83 4.02 8.14
CA ASP A 83 61.54 3.35 8.40
C ASP A 83 61.74 1.85 8.64
N ILE A 84 62.66 1.23 7.89
CA ILE A 84 62.99 -0.19 8.00
C ILE A 84 63.65 -0.48 9.35
N ASP A 85 64.66 0.30 9.73
CA ASP A 85 65.35 0.19 11.03
C ASP A 85 64.40 0.41 12.20
N THR A 86 63.52 1.42 12.11
CA THR A 86 62.50 1.70 13.13
C THR A 86 61.52 0.54 13.27
N MET A 87 61.15 -0.13 12.17
CA MET A 87 60.26 -1.30 12.22
C MET A 87 60.97 -2.54 12.75
N ALA A 88 62.24 -2.75 12.37
CA ALA A 88 63.06 -3.86 12.88
C ALA A 88 63.22 -3.79 14.41
N ALA A 89 63.59 -2.61 14.94
CA ALA A 89 63.72 -2.39 16.38
C ALA A 89 62.43 -2.67 17.15
N ARG A 90 61.26 -2.29 16.61
CA ARG A 90 59.95 -2.59 17.23
C ARG A 90 59.63 -4.09 17.25
N LEU A 91 59.95 -4.81 16.18
CA LEU A 91 59.73 -6.26 16.12
C LEU A 91 60.63 -7.01 17.11
N GLU A 92 61.85 -6.53 17.35
CA GLU A 92 62.73 -7.05 18.40
C GLU A 92 62.23 -6.72 19.81
N GLU A 93 61.73 -5.50 20.04
CA GLU A 93 61.17 -5.06 21.32
C GLU A 93 59.92 -5.86 21.73
N GLU A 94 58.98 -6.08 20.80
CA GLU A 94 57.72 -6.79 21.06
C GLU A 94 57.91 -8.32 21.22
N LYS A 95 59.04 -8.89 20.79
CA LYS A 95 59.35 -10.33 20.82
C LYS A 95 58.31 -11.23 20.13
N VAL A 96 57.54 -10.68 19.19
CA VAL A 96 56.49 -11.39 18.46
C VAL A 96 57.11 -12.14 17.28
N SER A 97 56.93 -13.47 17.25
CA SER A 97 57.29 -14.27 16.08
C SER A 97 56.42 -13.90 14.87
N LEU A 98 57.04 -13.44 13.79
CA LEU A 98 56.31 -13.13 12.54
C LEU A 98 55.60 -14.38 12.00
N PRO A 99 54.30 -14.31 11.67
CA PRO A 99 53.57 -15.44 11.12
C PRO A 99 54.01 -15.71 9.67
N ALA A 100 54.01 -16.99 9.26
CA ALA A 100 54.47 -17.39 7.94
C ALA A 100 53.47 -17.01 6.82
N PHE A 101 53.58 -15.77 6.30
CA PHE A 101 52.74 -15.25 5.21
C PHE A 101 52.83 -16.07 3.92
N GLN A 102 53.99 -16.64 3.60
CA GLN A 102 54.21 -17.48 2.42
C GLN A 102 53.34 -18.75 2.45
N LYS A 103 53.27 -19.44 3.61
CA LYS A 103 52.52 -20.70 3.81
C LYS A 103 51.01 -20.53 3.93
N LEU A 104 50.50 -19.30 3.86
CA LEU A 104 49.08 -18.97 4.06
C LEU A 104 48.17 -19.68 3.04
N ASN A 105 48.62 -19.82 1.78
CA ASN A 105 47.89 -20.57 0.75
C ASN A 105 47.79 -22.08 1.08
N SER A 106 48.90 -22.67 1.52
CA SER A 106 48.99 -24.07 1.98
C SER A 106 48.01 -24.32 3.13
N LEU A 107 47.96 -23.41 4.11
CA LEU A 107 47.08 -23.51 5.28
C LEU A 107 45.59 -23.34 4.92
N LEU A 108 45.22 -22.34 4.12
CA LEU A 108 43.83 -22.15 3.65
C LEU A 108 43.32 -23.32 2.79
N SER A 109 44.21 -24.06 2.14
CA SER A 109 43.88 -25.27 1.37
C SER A 109 43.78 -26.52 2.25
N LYS A 110 44.61 -26.65 3.29
CA LYS A 110 44.65 -27.82 4.20
C LYS A 110 43.43 -27.93 5.13
N ASP A 111 42.84 -26.80 5.51
CA ASP A 111 41.77 -26.72 6.53
C ASP A 111 40.33 -26.94 6.00
N VAL A 112 40.16 -27.36 4.74
CA VAL A 112 38.82 -27.65 4.17
C VAL A 112 38.16 -28.91 4.78
N GLY A 113 38.82 -29.63 5.70
CA GLY A 113 38.30 -30.87 6.28
C GLY A 113 38.75 -31.28 7.69
N VAL A 114 39.30 -30.37 8.52
CA VAL A 114 39.78 -30.75 9.87
C VAL A 114 38.90 -30.19 10.98
N VAL A 115 38.06 -31.06 11.56
CA VAL A 115 37.39 -30.78 12.84
C VAL A 115 38.42 -30.92 13.97
N SER A 116 39.09 -29.82 14.29
CA SER A 116 40.02 -29.77 15.43
C SER A 116 39.27 -29.99 16.75
N GLY A 117 39.47 -31.15 17.38
CA GLY A 117 38.83 -31.49 18.66
C GLY A 117 38.69 -33.00 18.94
N VAL A 118 38.77 -33.85 17.93
CA VAL A 118 38.73 -35.31 18.08
C VAL A 118 40.02 -35.89 17.51
N LYS A 119 40.73 -36.75 18.28
CA LYS A 119 41.84 -37.54 17.73
C LYS A 119 41.31 -38.37 16.55
N PRO A 120 41.78 -38.18 15.31
CA PRO A 120 41.29 -38.95 14.19
C PRO A 120 41.60 -40.43 14.42
N LEU A 121 40.59 -41.28 14.21
CA LEU A 121 40.82 -42.70 13.95
C LEU A 121 41.76 -42.79 12.74
N GLU A 122 42.79 -43.63 12.78
CA GLU A 122 43.87 -43.64 11.78
C GLU A 122 43.36 -43.78 10.33
N THR A 123 42.23 -44.48 10.15
CA THR A 123 41.52 -44.60 8.87
C THR A 123 40.95 -43.29 8.33
N LEU A 124 40.51 -42.36 9.20
CA LEU A 124 40.00 -41.05 8.78
C LEU A 124 41.13 -40.14 8.30
N GLU A 125 42.30 -40.17 8.95
CA GLU A 125 43.45 -39.40 8.47
C GLU A 125 43.99 -39.98 7.15
N ALA A 126 44.03 -41.30 7.00
CA ALA A 126 44.38 -41.95 5.73
C ALA A 126 43.39 -41.59 4.59
N ILE A 127 42.09 -41.53 4.87
CA ILE A 127 41.07 -41.07 3.90
C ILE A 127 41.27 -39.59 3.57
N ASN A 128 41.49 -38.72 4.57
CA ASN A 128 41.75 -37.30 4.35
C ASN A 128 43.04 -37.08 3.56
N GLN A 129 44.08 -37.88 3.80
CA GLN A 129 45.34 -37.85 3.06
C GLN A 129 45.13 -38.28 1.60
N ALA A 130 44.41 -39.37 1.35
CA ALA A 130 44.07 -39.82 -0.01
C ALA A 130 43.20 -38.78 -0.76
N ILE A 131 42.31 -38.07 -0.08
CA ILE A 131 41.54 -36.96 -0.64
C ILE A 131 42.47 -35.78 -0.97
N ARG A 132 43.38 -35.39 -0.07
CA ARG A 132 44.36 -34.31 -0.29
C ARG A 132 45.25 -34.62 -1.49
N GLU A 133 45.76 -35.83 -1.61
CA GLU A 133 46.65 -36.22 -2.72
C GLU A 133 45.89 -36.21 -4.05
N LYS A 134 44.67 -36.74 -4.09
CA LYS A 134 43.81 -36.66 -5.28
C LYS A 134 43.45 -35.21 -5.67
N VAL A 135 43.26 -34.32 -4.69
CA VAL A 135 43.10 -32.88 -4.94
C VAL A 135 44.39 -32.27 -5.48
N ARG A 136 45.56 -32.64 -4.96
CA ARG A 136 46.87 -32.23 -5.48
C ARG A 136 47.05 -32.65 -6.93
N GLU A 137 46.90 -33.95 -7.24
CA GLU A 137 46.97 -34.49 -8.60
C GLU A 137 46.05 -33.73 -9.58
N THR A 138 44.80 -33.43 -9.17
CA THR A 138 43.89 -32.67 -10.04
C THR A 138 44.30 -31.21 -10.20
N VAL A 139 44.87 -30.56 -9.18
CA VAL A 139 45.39 -29.19 -9.29
C VAL A 139 46.63 -29.17 -10.20
N GLU A 140 47.52 -30.14 -10.10
CA GLU A 140 48.70 -30.29 -10.97
C GLU A 140 48.26 -30.53 -12.43
N ALA A 141 47.31 -31.45 -12.67
CA ALA A 141 46.75 -31.70 -14.00
C ALA A 141 46.03 -30.46 -14.60
N ILE A 142 45.31 -29.68 -13.78
CA ILE A 142 44.70 -28.42 -14.22
C ILE A 142 45.78 -27.39 -14.59
N ASN A 143 46.85 -27.26 -13.81
CA ASN A 143 47.95 -26.36 -14.12
C ASN A 143 48.70 -26.79 -15.39
N GLN A 144 48.87 -28.09 -15.63
CA GLN A 144 49.45 -28.59 -16.88
C GLN A 144 48.56 -28.24 -18.08
N ALA A 145 47.25 -28.49 -18.00
CA ALA A 145 46.31 -28.10 -19.05
C ALA A 145 46.29 -26.57 -19.29
N ILE A 146 46.48 -25.74 -18.25
CA ILE A 146 46.64 -24.28 -18.39
C ILE A 146 47.95 -23.94 -19.14
N ARG A 147 49.09 -24.55 -18.76
CA ARG A 147 50.40 -24.32 -19.42
C ARG A 147 50.36 -24.70 -20.90
N GLU A 148 49.75 -25.83 -21.24
CA GLU A 148 49.59 -26.33 -22.61
C GLU A 148 48.44 -25.66 -23.38
N LYS A 149 47.59 -24.89 -22.69
CA LYS A 149 46.34 -24.29 -23.20
C LYS A 149 45.34 -25.33 -23.76
N ASP A 150 45.31 -26.53 -23.17
CA ASP A 150 44.39 -27.61 -23.51
C ASP A 150 42.99 -27.39 -22.89
N ILE A 151 42.10 -26.81 -23.71
CA ILE A 151 40.69 -26.58 -23.38
C ILE A 151 39.91 -27.91 -23.14
N PRO A 152 39.98 -28.93 -24.01
CA PRO A 152 39.39 -30.25 -23.76
C PRO A 152 39.75 -30.86 -22.39
N SER A 153 41.03 -30.89 -22.02
CA SER A 153 41.47 -31.45 -20.74
C SER A 153 40.98 -30.60 -19.56
N LEU A 154 41.08 -29.28 -19.63
CA LEU A 154 40.53 -28.38 -18.61
C LEU A 154 39.02 -28.58 -18.40
N LYS A 155 38.26 -28.80 -19.49
CA LYS A 155 36.81 -29.11 -19.44
C LYS A 155 36.51 -30.46 -18.80
N SER A 156 37.32 -31.48 -19.09
CA SER A 156 37.21 -32.80 -18.46
C SER A 156 37.52 -32.77 -16.96
N LEU A 157 38.50 -31.96 -16.54
CA LEU A 157 38.94 -31.83 -15.16
C LEU A 157 37.98 -31.00 -14.30
N LEU A 158 37.50 -29.86 -14.79
CA LEU A 158 36.55 -28.99 -14.06
C LEU A 158 35.11 -29.53 -14.02
N LYS A 159 34.77 -30.55 -14.83
CA LYS A 159 33.48 -31.27 -14.82
C LYS A 159 32.25 -30.37 -14.68
N PRO A 160 32.06 -29.36 -15.56
CA PRO A 160 30.83 -28.57 -15.56
C PRO A 160 29.62 -29.49 -15.79
N PRO A 161 28.46 -29.23 -15.15
CA PRO A 161 27.27 -30.02 -15.40
C PRO A 161 26.84 -29.89 -16.87
N ALA A 162 26.31 -30.97 -17.45
CA ALA A 162 26.11 -31.12 -18.89
C ALA A 162 25.21 -30.03 -19.54
N TYR A 163 24.43 -29.30 -18.74
CA TYR A 163 23.52 -28.23 -19.14
C TYR A 163 24.06 -26.81 -18.83
N SER A 164 25.33 -26.66 -18.44
CA SER A 164 25.90 -25.37 -18.05
C SER A 164 26.29 -24.50 -19.26
N THR A 165 25.77 -23.28 -19.30
CA THR A 165 26.20 -22.19 -20.20
C THR A 165 27.69 -21.86 -20.07
N VAL A 166 28.33 -22.21 -18.95
CA VAL A 166 29.78 -22.06 -18.71
C VAL A 166 30.65 -22.77 -19.75
N SER A 167 30.12 -23.73 -20.53
CA SER A 167 30.91 -24.37 -21.59
C SER A 167 31.48 -23.40 -22.63
N CYS A 168 30.94 -22.20 -22.81
CA CYS A 168 31.51 -21.18 -23.72
C CYS A 168 32.59 -20.31 -23.05
N LEU A 169 32.74 -20.37 -21.72
CA LEU A 169 33.74 -19.58 -20.97
C LEU A 169 35.12 -20.24 -20.89
N PHE A 170 35.25 -21.54 -21.19
CA PHE A 170 36.53 -22.24 -21.12
C PHE A 170 37.69 -21.60 -21.91
N PRO A 171 37.50 -21.03 -23.12
CA PRO A 171 38.53 -20.25 -23.81
C PRO A 171 38.91 -18.97 -23.07
N VAL A 172 38.00 -18.34 -22.33
CA VAL A 172 38.28 -17.15 -21.50
C VAL A 172 39.03 -17.57 -20.24
N TYR A 173 38.52 -18.58 -19.54
CA TYR A 173 39.14 -19.17 -18.36
C TYR A 173 40.61 -19.52 -18.58
N ILE A 174 40.92 -20.28 -19.65
CA ILE A 174 42.28 -20.77 -19.87
C ILE A 174 43.26 -19.63 -20.16
N ASN A 175 42.82 -18.58 -20.85
CA ASN A 175 43.64 -17.39 -21.11
C ASN A 175 43.87 -16.56 -19.84
N THR A 176 42.83 -16.33 -19.02
CA THR A 176 42.97 -15.60 -17.75
C THR A 176 43.81 -16.38 -16.73
N LEU A 177 43.62 -17.70 -16.62
CA LEU A 177 44.42 -18.55 -15.74
C LEU A 177 45.87 -18.68 -16.22
N TYR A 178 46.12 -18.72 -17.53
CA TYR A 178 47.48 -18.68 -18.09
C TYR A 178 48.20 -17.36 -17.76
N ALA A 179 47.51 -16.22 -17.90
CA ALA A 179 48.06 -14.92 -17.51
C ALA A 179 48.39 -14.88 -16.00
N ALA A 180 47.43 -15.26 -15.14
CA ALA A 180 47.62 -15.30 -13.69
C ALA A 180 48.73 -16.26 -13.24
N LEU A 181 48.94 -17.37 -13.96
CA LEU A 181 50.04 -18.29 -13.69
C LEU A 181 51.40 -17.64 -13.98
N ASN A 182 51.55 -16.94 -15.11
CA ASN A 182 52.80 -16.23 -15.43
C ASN A 182 53.06 -15.09 -14.45
N ASP A 183 52.05 -14.27 -14.13
CA ASP A 183 52.17 -13.19 -13.13
C ASP A 183 52.67 -13.72 -11.78
N LYS A 184 52.28 -14.95 -11.41
CA LYS A 184 52.73 -15.64 -10.18
C LYS A 184 54.17 -16.14 -10.31
N LEU A 185 54.56 -16.71 -11.45
CA LEU A 185 55.95 -17.11 -11.71
C LEU A 185 56.89 -15.90 -11.66
N ASP A 186 56.51 -14.77 -12.25
CA ASP A 186 57.27 -13.52 -12.21
C ASP A 186 57.38 -12.98 -10.78
N GLN A 187 56.29 -13.00 -10.00
CA GLN A 187 56.33 -12.64 -8.57
C GLN A 187 57.34 -13.49 -7.80
N MET A 188 57.39 -14.80 -8.06
CA MET A 188 58.36 -15.68 -7.41
C MET A 188 59.80 -15.44 -7.82
N GLN A 189 60.06 -15.13 -9.10
CA GLN A 189 61.41 -14.75 -9.53
C GLN A 189 61.90 -13.52 -8.76
N ASN A 190 61.02 -12.55 -8.50
CA ASN A 190 61.33 -11.40 -7.64
C ASN A 190 61.56 -11.78 -6.16
N HIS A 191 60.78 -12.73 -5.60
CA HIS A 191 61.00 -13.23 -4.23
C HIS A 191 62.28 -14.06 -4.09
N SER A 192 62.70 -14.79 -5.13
CA SER A 192 63.93 -15.61 -5.11
C SER A 192 65.23 -14.80 -5.02
N LEU A 193 65.17 -13.50 -5.24
CA LEU A 193 66.27 -12.55 -5.01
C LEU A 193 66.53 -12.27 -3.51
N ASN A 194 65.66 -12.76 -2.62
CA ASN A 194 65.79 -12.65 -1.17
C ASN A 194 66.28 -13.98 -0.57
N GLU A 195 67.42 -13.95 0.15
CA GLU A 195 68.03 -15.12 0.79
C GLU A 195 67.10 -15.85 1.79
N SER A 196 66.09 -15.15 2.34
CA SER A 196 65.11 -15.75 3.26
C SER A 196 63.93 -16.46 2.57
N PHE A 197 63.89 -16.54 1.25
CA PHE A 197 62.77 -17.14 0.51
C PHE A 197 62.90 -18.66 0.39
N THR A 198 61.92 -19.39 0.94
CA THR A 198 61.78 -20.84 0.73
C THR A 198 60.56 -21.11 -0.16
N PRO A 199 60.71 -21.66 -1.37
CA PRO A 199 59.58 -22.12 -2.18
C PRO A 199 58.73 -23.16 -1.44
N ASP A 200 57.41 -23.08 -1.58
CA ASP A 200 56.43 -24.06 -1.07
C ASP A 200 55.91 -24.93 -2.24
N GLU A 201 55.23 -26.04 -1.97
CA GLU A 201 54.77 -26.98 -3.03
C GLU A 201 53.84 -26.31 -4.07
N TYR A 202 53.19 -25.19 -3.71
CA TYR A 202 52.28 -24.42 -4.56
C TYR A 202 52.86 -23.06 -5.01
N SER A 203 54.18 -22.95 -4.98
CA SER A 203 54.92 -21.81 -5.52
C SER A 203 54.71 -21.69 -7.04
N GLU A 204 55.08 -22.72 -7.81
CA GLU A 204 55.03 -22.72 -9.29
C GLU A 204 53.64 -22.98 -9.92
N LEU A 205 52.61 -23.15 -9.10
CA LEU A 205 51.28 -23.62 -9.50
C LEU A 205 50.20 -22.70 -8.96
N LEU A 206 49.14 -22.45 -9.73
CA LEU A 206 47.92 -21.86 -9.19
C LEU A 206 47.24 -22.86 -8.25
N THR A 207 46.96 -22.42 -7.03
CA THR A 207 46.25 -23.21 -6.02
C THR A 207 44.78 -23.36 -6.38
N GLN A 208 44.11 -24.38 -5.83
CA GLN A 208 42.65 -24.54 -5.94
C GLN A 208 41.89 -23.26 -5.55
N THR A 209 42.37 -22.53 -4.54
CA THR A 209 41.75 -21.29 -4.06
C THR A 209 41.92 -20.11 -5.03
N GLU A 210 43.07 -20.02 -5.70
CA GLU A 210 43.34 -19.00 -6.72
C GLU A 210 42.51 -19.30 -7.99
N ILE A 211 42.56 -20.54 -8.49
CA ILE A 211 41.76 -21.00 -9.64
C ILE A 211 40.26 -20.72 -9.39
N GLN A 212 39.73 -21.13 -8.24
CA GLN A 212 38.32 -20.89 -7.90
C GLN A 212 37.97 -19.39 -7.84
N GLY A 213 38.88 -18.54 -7.36
CA GLY A 213 38.68 -17.08 -7.33
C GLY A 213 38.53 -16.49 -8.73
N TYR A 214 39.48 -16.76 -9.63
CA TYR A 214 39.42 -16.29 -11.02
C TYR A 214 38.18 -16.82 -11.77
N LEU A 215 37.84 -18.11 -11.61
CA LEU A 215 36.64 -18.69 -12.21
C LEU A 215 35.36 -18.02 -11.67
N SER A 216 35.28 -17.78 -10.36
CA SER A 216 34.14 -17.12 -9.72
C SER A 216 33.97 -15.69 -10.24
N GLN A 217 35.07 -14.94 -10.37
CA GLN A 217 35.06 -13.58 -10.91
C GLN A 217 34.52 -13.55 -12.34
N LEU A 218 35.08 -14.36 -13.24
CA LEU A 218 34.66 -14.45 -14.64
C LEU A 218 33.19 -14.91 -14.78
N ASN A 219 32.71 -15.78 -13.89
CA ASN A 219 31.31 -16.20 -13.87
C ASN A 219 30.36 -15.06 -13.49
N ILE A 220 30.72 -14.26 -12.49
CA ILE A 220 29.93 -13.10 -12.10
C ILE A 220 29.88 -12.08 -13.24
N ASP A 221 31.02 -11.80 -13.87
CA ASP A 221 31.09 -10.88 -15.00
C ASP A 221 30.29 -11.37 -16.21
N TYR A 222 30.39 -12.66 -16.56
CA TYR A 222 29.58 -13.26 -17.63
C TYR A 222 28.07 -13.19 -17.35
N VAL A 223 27.65 -13.56 -16.13
CA VAL A 223 26.24 -13.49 -15.71
C VAL A 223 25.72 -12.06 -15.74
N TRP A 224 26.55 -11.11 -15.31
CA TRP A 224 26.21 -9.70 -15.35
C TRP A 224 25.96 -9.23 -16.78
N GLU A 225 26.87 -9.52 -17.72
CA GLU A 225 26.68 -9.15 -19.12
C GLU A 225 25.50 -9.90 -19.77
N LEU A 226 25.23 -11.14 -19.39
CA LEU A 226 24.11 -11.93 -19.91
C LEU A 226 22.73 -11.43 -19.41
N LEU A 227 22.65 -10.89 -18.19
CA LEU A 227 21.41 -10.42 -17.57
C LEU A 227 21.18 -8.90 -17.73
N VAL A 228 22.23 -8.10 -17.50
CA VAL A 228 22.20 -6.62 -17.45
C VAL A 228 22.72 -5.99 -18.74
N GLY A 229 23.48 -6.72 -19.55
CA GLY A 229 24.10 -6.20 -20.77
C GLY A 229 23.14 -5.50 -21.73
N GLN A 230 23.65 -4.46 -22.38
CA GLN A 230 22.95 -3.64 -23.38
C GLN A 230 23.24 -4.10 -24.82
N GLY A 231 24.14 -5.08 -25.02
CA GLY A 231 24.38 -5.68 -26.33
C GLY A 231 23.14 -6.40 -26.84
N GLY A 232 22.86 -6.31 -28.15
CA GLY A 232 21.62 -6.76 -28.79
C GLY A 232 21.33 -8.28 -28.80
N ALA A 233 21.97 -9.05 -27.91
CA ALA A 233 21.58 -10.42 -27.64
C ALA A 233 20.22 -10.48 -26.92
N LYS A 234 19.38 -11.44 -27.30
CA LYS A 234 18.10 -11.68 -26.62
C LYS A 234 18.37 -12.17 -25.20
N ARG A 235 17.97 -11.38 -24.19
CA ARG A 235 18.11 -11.73 -22.76
C ARG A 235 17.49 -13.11 -22.46
N PRO A 236 18.06 -13.89 -21.52
CA PRO A 236 17.54 -15.21 -21.20
C PRO A 236 16.12 -15.12 -20.64
N PRO A 237 15.23 -16.10 -20.95
CA PRO A 237 13.83 -16.08 -20.53
C PRO A 237 13.62 -16.44 -19.05
N SER A 238 14.68 -16.84 -18.33
CA SER A 238 14.65 -17.13 -16.90
C SER A 238 15.93 -16.64 -16.23
N VAL A 239 15.78 -15.84 -15.18
CA VAL A 239 16.90 -15.34 -14.35
C VAL A 239 17.35 -16.45 -13.40
N TRP A 240 16.40 -17.19 -12.83
CA TRP A 240 16.64 -18.35 -11.97
C TRP A 240 17.53 -19.40 -12.64
N GLU A 241 17.18 -19.86 -13.84
CA GLU A 241 17.98 -20.87 -14.55
C GLU A 241 19.36 -20.30 -14.91
N THR A 242 19.44 -19.03 -15.34
CA THR A 242 20.71 -18.36 -15.65
C THR A 242 21.66 -18.30 -14.45
N LEU A 243 21.16 -17.88 -13.27
CA LEU A 243 21.95 -17.83 -12.03
C LEU A 243 22.34 -19.23 -11.54
N ARG A 244 21.49 -20.23 -11.75
CA ARG A 244 21.73 -21.63 -11.36
C ARG A 244 22.77 -22.33 -12.24
N GLN A 245 22.76 -22.09 -13.54
CA GLN A 245 23.66 -22.76 -14.51
C GLN A 245 25.10 -22.23 -14.49
N THR A 246 25.33 -21.05 -13.94
CA THR A 246 26.59 -20.30 -14.03
C THR A 246 27.46 -20.38 -12.78
N HIS A 247 27.05 -21.17 -11.79
CA HIS A 247 27.81 -21.42 -10.56
C HIS A 247 28.19 -20.17 -9.75
N VAL A 248 27.46 -19.07 -9.91
CA VAL A 248 27.62 -17.88 -9.08
C VAL A 248 27.03 -18.14 -7.69
N ASN A 249 27.72 -17.69 -6.64
CA ASN A 249 27.37 -17.95 -5.23
C ASN A 249 26.18 -17.09 -4.74
N ILE A 250 25.01 -17.28 -5.37
CA ILE A 250 23.74 -16.64 -4.99
C ILE A 250 23.00 -17.51 -3.98
N LYS A 251 22.57 -16.91 -2.88
CA LYS A 251 21.84 -17.55 -1.78
C LYS A 251 20.33 -17.31 -1.91
N ASN A 252 19.56 -18.27 -1.40
CA ASN A 252 18.09 -18.26 -1.33
C ASN A 252 17.39 -18.13 -2.70
N LEU A 253 17.95 -18.80 -3.72
CA LEU A 253 17.38 -18.81 -5.07
C LEU A 253 16.23 -19.83 -5.18
N VAL A 254 15.00 -19.35 -5.35
CA VAL A 254 13.75 -20.15 -5.44
C VAL A 254 13.20 -20.14 -6.87
N GLN A 255 12.79 -21.31 -7.40
CA GLN A 255 12.34 -21.48 -8.79
C GLN A 255 11.03 -20.74 -9.09
N ASP A 256 10.03 -20.91 -8.21
CA ASP A 256 8.69 -20.31 -8.38
C ASP A 256 8.69 -18.77 -8.37
N TYR A 257 9.80 -18.15 -7.93
CA TYR A 257 9.93 -16.70 -7.78
C TYR A 257 10.64 -16.03 -8.97
N ASP A 258 10.98 -16.78 -10.02
CA ASP A 258 11.65 -16.25 -11.22
C ASP A 258 10.97 -15.02 -11.85
N PRO A 259 9.63 -14.93 -11.99
CA PRO A 259 8.97 -13.73 -12.52
C PRO A 259 9.29 -12.47 -11.70
N PHE A 260 9.45 -12.59 -10.38
CA PHE A 260 9.80 -11.47 -9.50
C PHE A 260 11.25 -11.04 -9.70
N TYR A 261 12.19 -11.99 -9.91
CA TYR A 261 13.57 -11.63 -10.27
C TYR A 261 13.62 -10.92 -11.63
N GLN A 262 12.83 -11.37 -12.62
CA GLN A 262 12.71 -10.71 -13.93
C GLN A 262 12.17 -9.28 -13.79
N CYS A 263 11.15 -9.06 -12.95
CA CYS A 263 10.64 -7.72 -12.65
C CYS A 263 11.69 -6.82 -11.98
N GLN A 264 12.45 -7.33 -11.00
CA GLN A 264 13.52 -6.56 -10.36
C GLN A 264 14.63 -6.17 -11.35
N LEU A 265 15.09 -7.13 -12.16
CA LEU A 265 16.10 -6.90 -13.18
C LEU A 265 15.62 -5.87 -14.23
N SER A 266 14.38 -6.01 -14.70
CA SER A 266 13.79 -5.07 -15.66
C SER A 266 13.65 -3.67 -15.08
N SER A 267 13.14 -3.55 -13.85
CA SER A 267 13.02 -2.26 -13.15
C SER A 267 14.38 -1.58 -12.96
N TYR A 268 15.43 -2.35 -12.67
CA TYR A 268 16.79 -1.83 -12.52
C TYR A 268 17.33 -1.34 -13.87
N ILE A 269 17.21 -2.12 -14.93
CA ILE A 269 17.67 -1.75 -16.29
C ILE A 269 16.92 -0.50 -16.80
N SER A 270 15.60 -0.40 -16.60
CA SER A 270 14.82 0.79 -16.99
C SER A 270 15.20 2.06 -16.24
N GLN A 271 15.87 1.96 -15.09
CA GLN A 271 16.35 3.10 -14.31
C GLN A 271 17.80 3.49 -14.64
N GLN A 272 18.50 2.74 -15.50
CA GLN A 272 19.89 3.00 -15.85
C GLN A 272 20.04 3.84 -17.11
N THR A 273 20.60 5.04 -16.92
CA THR A 273 20.90 6.01 -17.98
C THR A 273 22.38 6.05 -18.38
N THR A 274 23.25 5.28 -17.70
CA THR A 274 24.71 5.27 -17.92
C THR A 274 25.29 3.85 -17.90
N SER A 275 26.43 3.68 -18.58
CA SER A 275 27.09 2.38 -18.79
C SER A 275 27.59 1.75 -17.48
N THR A 276 27.03 0.60 -17.10
CA THR A 276 27.45 -0.22 -15.96
C THR A 276 28.78 -0.98 -16.15
N SER A 277 29.46 -0.80 -17.27
CA SER A 277 30.62 -1.60 -17.69
C SER A 277 31.84 -1.48 -16.78
N GLY A 278 31.89 -0.49 -15.89
CA GLY A 278 33.00 -0.27 -14.95
C GLY A 278 32.82 -0.87 -13.54
N LEU A 279 31.69 -1.52 -13.23
CA LEU A 279 31.46 -2.09 -11.89
C LEU A 279 32.40 -3.27 -11.60
N PRO A 280 33.03 -3.36 -10.42
CA PRO A 280 33.85 -4.50 -10.05
C PRO A 280 32.98 -5.73 -9.75
N SER A 281 33.50 -6.93 -9.99
CA SER A 281 32.74 -8.18 -9.99
C SER A 281 32.06 -8.48 -8.65
N ASN A 282 32.66 -8.07 -7.52
CA ASN A 282 32.05 -8.21 -6.19
C ASN A 282 30.81 -7.31 -5.98
N GLU A 283 30.79 -6.11 -6.57
CA GLU A 283 29.60 -5.24 -6.55
C GLU A 283 28.51 -5.79 -7.47
N LYS A 284 28.87 -6.31 -8.65
CA LYS A 284 27.96 -7.04 -9.55
C LYS A 284 27.28 -8.21 -8.82
N LEU A 285 28.05 -9.05 -8.10
CA LEU A 285 27.53 -10.14 -7.26
C LEU A 285 26.55 -9.62 -6.19
N SER A 286 26.93 -8.55 -5.50
CA SER A 286 26.13 -7.94 -4.42
C SER A 286 24.79 -7.39 -4.93
N LEU A 287 24.78 -6.80 -6.13
CA LEU A 287 23.58 -6.30 -6.80
C LEU A 287 22.67 -7.45 -7.26
N LEU A 288 23.23 -8.50 -7.88
CA LEU A 288 22.48 -9.71 -8.24
C LEU A 288 21.83 -10.37 -7.00
N GLN A 289 22.58 -10.49 -5.90
CA GLN A 289 22.06 -11.03 -4.64
C GLN A 289 20.95 -10.16 -4.05
N ARG A 290 21.04 -8.83 -4.17
CA ARG A 290 20.00 -7.88 -3.76
C ARG A 290 18.73 -8.03 -4.61
N PHE A 291 18.84 -8.25 -5.92
CA PHE A 291 17.66 -8.50 -6.77
C PHE A 291 16.94 -9.79 -6.36
N VAL A 292 17.68 -10.86 -6.05
CA VAL A 292 17.09 -12.12 -5.57
C VAL A 292 16.42 -11.93 -4.20
N TYR A 293 17.04 -11.24 -3.24
CA TYR A 293 16.39 -10.98 -1.95
C TYR A 293 15.12 -10.12 -2.08
N LYS A 294 15.13 -9.06 -2.89
CA LYS A 294 13.94 -8.23 -3.10
C LYS A 294 12.85 -8.96 -3.88
N GLY A 295 13.21 -9.78 -4.86
CA GLY A 295 12.27 -10.66 -5.58
C GLY A 295 11.62 -11.70 -4.65
N ASN A 296 12.40 -12.30 -3.74
CA ASN A 296 11.86 -13.21 -2.71
C ASN A 296 10.88 -12.51 -1.77
N GLU A 297 11.21 -11.31 -1.31
CA GLU A 297 10.34 -10.50 -0.45
C GLU A 297 9.02 -10.14 -1.16
N GLU A 298 9.10 -9.69 -2.41
CA GLU A 298 7.92 -9.37 -3.23
C GLU A 298 7.06 -10.62 -3.52
N ALA A 299 7.68 -11.77 -3.80
CA ALA A 299 6.98 -13.03 -4.04
C ALA A 299 6.27 -13.54 -2.78
N LEU A 300 6.92 -13.48 -1.62
CA LEU A 300 6.30 -13.82 -0.33
C LEU A 300 5.15 -12.87 0.00
N ASN A 301 5.34 -11.56 -0.20
CA ASN A 301 4.29 -10.56 -0.01
C ASN A 301 3.11 -10.77 -0.97
N ALA A 302 3.36 -11.17 -2.23
CA ALA A 302 2.30 -11.51 -3.18
C ALA A 302 1.53 -12.77 -2.76
N LYS A 303 2.21 -13.80 -2.24
CA LYS A 303 1.57 -15.00 -1.68
C LYS A 303 0.70 -14.65 -0.48
N TYR A 304 1.25 -13.98 0.53
CA TYR A 304 0.48 -13.55 1.72
C TYR A 304 -0.68 -12.62 1.35
N ARG A 305 -0.55 -11.79 0.31
CA ARG A 305 -1.65 -10.97 -0.22
C ARG A 305 -2.76 -11.84 -0.81
N SER A 306 -2.42 -12.87 -1.59
CA SER A 306 -3.40 -13.83 -2.11
C SER A 306 -4.15 -14.54 -0.97
N ASP A 307 -3.41 -15.04 0.03
CA ASP A 307 -3.99 -15.74 1.18
C ASP A 307 -4.94 -14.84 1.99
N VAL A 308 -4.59 -13.56 2.19
CA VAL A 308 -5.46 -12.57 2.87
C VAL A 308 -6.66 -12.19 2.00
N MET A 309 -6.51 -12.02 0.69
CA MET A 309 -7.63 -11.76 -0.21
C MET A 309 -8.63 -12.93 -0.26
N CYS A 310 -8.16 -14.17 -0.12
CA CYS A 310 -9.02 -15.35 0.05
C CYS A 310 -9.79 -15.30 1.37
N GLN A 311 -9.15 -14.90 2.47
CA GLN A 311 -9.81 -14.73 3.78
C GLN A 311 -10.86 -13.62 3.76
N ILE A 312 -10.54 -12.44 3.22
CA ILE A 312 -11.50 -11.34 3.03
C ILE A 312 -12.70 -11.81 2.20
N ASN A 313 -12.46 -12.49 1.08
CA ASN A 313 -13.54 -13.01 0.26
C ASN A 313 -14.38 -14.07 1.00
N SER A 314 -13.79 -14.90 1.85
CA SER A 314 -14.51 -15.88 2.69
C SER A 314 -15.37 -15.21 3.76
N LEU A 315 -14.83 -14.21 4.47
CA LEU A 315 -15.54 -13.38 5.44
C LEU A 315 -16.76 -12.73 4.78
N LEU A 316 -16.59 -12.12 3.62
CA LEU A 316 -17.67 -11.46 2.89
C LEU A 316 -18.72 -12.47 2.38
N THR A 317 -18.34 -13.67 1.93
CA THR A 317 -19.30 -14.75 1.62
C THR A 317 -20.18 -15.08 2.84
N ARG A 318 -19.58 -15.18 4.03
CA ARG A 318 -20.29 -15.43 5.30
C ARG A 318 -21.20 -14.26 5.71
N VAL A 319 -20.93 -13.04 5.25
CA VAL A 319 -21.75 -11.85 5.51
C VAL A 319 -22.94 -11.77 4.55
N VAL A 320 -22.70 -11.91 3.24
CA VAL A 320 -23.75 -11.90 2.20
C VAL A 320 -24.73 -13.06 2.39
N ASN A 321 -24.26 -14.25 2.80
CA ASN A 321 -25.10 -15.43 2.99
C ASN A 321 -25.81 -15.48 4.36
N ARG A 322 -25.87 -14.38 5.13
CA ARG A 322 -26.65 -14.37 6.39
C ARG A 322 -28.14 -14.40 6.09
N PRO A 323 -28.92 -15.36 6.63
CA PRO A 323 -30.37 -15.31 6.52
C PRO A 323 -30.92 -14.08 7.26
N HIS A 324 -31.73 -13.27 6.60
CA HIS A 324 -32.40 -12.12 7.21
C HIS A 324 -33.38 -12.60 8.29
N ALA A 325 -33.02 -12.41 9.55
CA ALA A 325 -33.94 -12.57 10.68
C ALA A 325 -34.66 -11.23 10.96
N ASN A 326 -35.96 -11.22 10.65
CA ASN A 326 -36.97 -10.25 11.09
C ASN A 326 -36.79 -8.76 10.72
N THR A 327 -37.47 -8.35 9.65
CA THR A 327 -38.23 -7.08 9.63
C THR A 327 -39.67 -7.37 9.22
N SER A 328 -40.60 -7.21 10.17
CA SER A 328 -42.03 -7.46 9.97
C SER A 328 -42.81 -6.14 9.92
N SER A 329 -43.17 -5.70 8.72
CA SER A 329 -44.19 -4.66 8.46
C SER A 329 -44.63 -4.81 7.00
N SER A 330 -45.71 -5.54 6.72
CA SER A 330 -47.12 -5.09 6.79
C SER A 330 -47.65 -4.76 5.39
N ASN A 331 -48.34 -5.76 4.82
CA ASN A 331 -49.37 -5.68 3.76
C ASN A 331 -49.52 -4.39 2.95
N LEU A 332 -49.54 -4.55 1.62
CA LEU A 332 -50.82 -4.41 0.91
C LEU A 332 -50.90 -5.42 -0.24
N LYS A 333 -51.96 -6.23 -0.26
CA LYS A 333 -52.37 -7.00 -1.45
C LYS A 333 -53.35 -6.15 -2.23
N THR A 334 -53.09 -5.93 -3.52
CA THR A 334 -54.15 -5.69 -4.51
C THR A 334 -53.94 -6.64 -5.67
N SER A 335 -54.99 -7.39 -5.97
CA SER A 335 -55.03 -8.39 -7.04
C SER A 335 -55.77 -7.82 -8.25
N THR A 336 -55.17 -7.91 -9.43
CA THR A 336 -55.92 -7.94 -10.69
C THR A 336 -55.31 -8.96 -11.63
N SER A 337 -56.18 -9.77 -12.24
CA SER A 337 -55.83 -10.87 -13.12
C SER A 337 -56.26 -10.60 -14.56
N THR A 338 -55.33 -10.63 -15.50
CA THR A 338 -55.51 -10.94 -16.93
C THR A 338 -54.11 -11.28 -17.49
N GLY A 339 -53.91 -12.16 -18.47
CA GLY A 339 -54.81 -13.11 -19.11
C GLY A 339 -54.22 -13.63 -20.42
N SER A 340 -54.32 -14.95 -20.66
CA SER A 340 -54.20 -15.63 -21.97
C SER A 340 -52.84 -15.80 -22.68
N LYS A 341 -52.56 -17.08 -23.00
CA LYS A 341 -51.97 -17.63 -24.26
C LYS A 341 -50.52 -17.22 -24.59
N GLY A 342 -49.59 -18.10 -24.93
CA GLY A 342 -49.68 -19.51 -25.35
C GLY A 342 -49.09 -19.70 -26.75
N LEU A 343 -48.12 -20.63 -26.86
CA LEU A 343 -47.84 -21.59 -27.95
C LEU A 343 -46.34 -22.00 -27.82
N THR A 344 -46.02 -23.25 -27.49
CA THR A 344 -45.58 -24.31 -28.44
C THR A 344 -44.60 -23.81 -29.53
N SER A 345 -43.44 -24.41 -29.81
CA SER A 345 -42.82 -25.67 -29.37
C SER A 345 -41.28 -25.55 -29.57
N SER A 346 -40.39 -26.55 -29.45
CA SER A 346 -40.49 -28.01 -29.27
C SER A 346 -39.19 -28.55 -28.62
N SER A 347 -39.05 -29.87 -28.53
CA SER A 347 -37.78 -30.59 -28.31
C SER A 347 -37.61 -31.61 -29.46
N PRO A 348 -36.43 -32.25 -29.64
CA PRO A 348 -36.19 -33.47 -28.84
C PRO A 348 -34.71 -33.79 -28.48
N LYS A 349 -34.53 -34.36 -27.27
CA LYS A 349 -33.86 -35.66 -26.94
C LYS A 349 -32.45 -35.96 -27.51
N THR A 350 -31.50 -36.65 -26.85
CA THR A 350 -31.16 -37.11 -25.47
C THR A 350 -29.99 -38.09 -25.67
N LEU A 351 -28.96 -38.08 -24.81
CA LEU A 351 -28.05 -39.22 -24.53
C LEU A 351 -27.31 -38.93 -23.20
N THR A 352 -27.81 -39.36 -22.04
CA THR A 352 -27.58 -40.65 -21.35
C THR A 352 -26.15 -40.93 -20.85
N SER A 353 -25.94 -40.61 -19.56
CA SER A 353 -25.26 -41.43 -18.53
C SER A 353 -23.86 -42.04 -18.76
N SER A 354 -22.90 -41.67 -17.91
CA SER A 354 -22.14 -42.58 -17.03
C SER A 354 -21.40 -41.73 -15.96
N LYS A 355 -21.76 -41.83 -14.68
CA LYS A 355 -21.24 -42.75 -13.64
C LYS A 355 -19.73 -42.62 -13.37
N LEU A 356 -19.43 -42.02 -12.20
CA LEU A 356 -18.18 -42.22 -11.45
C LEU A 356 -17.90 -43.71 -11.18
N PRO A 357 -16.62 -44.03 -10.94
CA PRO A 357 -16.26 -45.00 -9.90
C PRO A 357 -15.49 -44.33 -8.74
N SER A 358 -15.70 -44.87 -7.55
CA SER A 358 -15.09 -44.44 -6.29
C SER A 358 -13.91 -45.34 -5.89
N LEU A 359 -12.99 -44.79 -5.10
CA LEU A 359 -12.22 -45.44 -4.02
C LEU A 359 -11.52 -46.80 -4.30
N SER A 360 -10.21 -46.83 -4.10
CA SER A 360 -9.63 -47.79 -3.14
C SER A 360 -8.27 -47.33 -2.62
N SER A 361 -8.04 -47.59 -1.33
CA SER A 361 -6.77 -47.40 -0.64
C SER A 361 -6.03 -48.74 -0.52
N SER A 362 -4.73 -48.77 -0.83
CA SER A 362 -3.82 -49.74 -0.21
C SER A 362 -2.41 -49.17 -0.10
N SER A 363 -1.83 -49.36 1.08
CA SER A 363 -0.45 -49.01 1.47
C SER A 363 0.60 -49.86 0.75
N PHE A 364 1.86 -49.43 0.71
CA PHE A 364 2.96 -50.14 1.41
C PHE A 364 4.29 -49.34 1.46
N SER A 365 4.97 -49.44 2.62
CA SER A 365 6.40 -49.20 2.89
C SER A 365 7.15 -47.98 2.32
N VAL A 366 7.31 -46.94 3.17
CA VAL A 366 8.54 -46.12 3.18
C VAL A 366 9.46 -46.66 4.28
N GLY A 367 10.60 -47.21 3.90
CA GLY A 367 11.60 -47.75 4.82
C GLY A 367 12.43 -46.64 5.50
N TYR A 368 12.68 -46.80 6.80
CA TYR A 368 13.55 -45.93 7.58
C TYR A 368 15.03 -46.06 7.16
N CYS A 369 15.75 -44.93 7.11
CA CYS A 369 17.10 -44.84 7.66
C CYS A 369 17.31 -43.44 8.28
N LYS A 370 18.04 -43.39 9.40
CA LYS A 370 17.91 -42.32 10.42
C LYS A 370 18.87 -41.15 10.20
N PRO A 371 18.50 -39.92 10.63
CA PRO A 371 19.47 -38.90 11.00
C PRO A 371 20.17 -39.33 12.30
N TRP A 372 21.48 -39.07 12.42
CA TRP A 372 22.18 -39.25 13.70
C TRP A 372 22.27 -37.92 14.45
N THR A 373 21.92 -37.96 15.73
CA THR A 373 21.68 -36.82 16.62
C THR A 373 22.72 -36.78 17.74
N GLY A 374 23.10 -35.58 18.16
CA GLY A 374 23.96 -35.36 19.33
C GLY A 374 25.03 -34.29 19.08
N GLY A 375 25.10 -33.20 19.84
CA GLY A 375 24.24 -32.77 20.94
C GLY A 375 24.31 -31.26 21.15
N SER A 376 23.26 -30.72 21.79
CA SER A 376 23.04 -29.28 21.98
C SER A 376 24.04 -28.64 22.95
N ASN A 377 24.45 -27.39 22.70
CA ASN A 377 24.21 -26.33 23.69
C ASN A 377 24.35 -24.88 23.18
N SER A 378 23.47 -24.03 23.73
CA SER A 378 23.55 -22.56 23.90
C SER A 378 23.91 -21.63 22.74
N SER A 379 22.88 -20.90 22.29
CA SER A 379 22.82 -19.43 22.15
C SER A 379 23.96 -18.63 21.51
N ALA A 380 23.64 -17.97 20.39
CA ALA A 380 23.71 -16.50 20.30
C ALA A 380 22.82 -15.94 19.17
N ARG A 381 21.79 -15.15 19.50
CA ARG A 381 21.17 -14.20 18.58
C ARG A 381 21.87 -12.84 18.70
N GLY A 382 21.87 -12.05 17.63
CA GLY A 382 21.95 -10.59 17.73
C GLY A 382 22.85 -9.93 16.68
N TRP A 383 22.25 -9.23 15.73
CA TRP A 383 21.88 -7.81 15.89
C TRP A 383 20.34 -7.69 15.77
N ALA A 384 19.65 -6.63 16.18
CA ALA A 384 20.12 -5.29 16.54
C ALA A 384 19.63 -4.83 17.93
N SER A 385 20.20 -3.72 18.40
CA SER A 385 19.98 -3.17 19.74
C SER A 385 18.92 -2.07 19.75
N VAL A 386 17.92 -2.20 20.63
CA VAL A 386 17.22 -1.08 21.27
C VAL A 386 17.06 -1.45 22.76
N SER A 387 17.32 -0.49 23.64
CA SER A 387 17.61 -0.68 25.06
C SER A 387 16.54 -1.39 25.89
N THR A 388 16.94 -2.39 26.69
CA THR A 388 16.28 -2.73 27.96
C THR A 388 17.33 -3.07 29.01
N ALA A 389 17.16 -2.53 30.22
CA ALA A 389 17.99 -2.81 31.39
C ALA A 389 17.16 -3.57 32.43
N GLY A 390 17.83 -4.34 33.31
CA GLY A 390 17.26 -4.67 34.63
C GLY A 390 16.55 -6.02 34.80
N LEU A 391 17.29 -7.12 34.55
CA LEU A 391 17.29 -8.36 35.35
C LEU A 391 16.02 -8.83 36.10
N ASN A 392 15.55 -10.02 35.74
CA ASN A 392 14.78 -10.89 36.65
C ASN A 392 15.60 -11.24 37.91
N LYS A 393 14.94 -11.33 39.06
CA LYS A 393 15.45 -12.06 40.24
C LYS A 393 14.36 -12.93 40.87
N MET A 394 14.75 -14.18 41.15
CA MET A 394 14.20 -15.11 42.15
C MET A 394 12.76 -15.64 41.96
N GLY A 395 12.66 -16.97 41.92
CA GLY A 395 11.48 -17.68 42.41
C GLY A 395 11.59 -18.00 43.90
N THR A 396 10.53 -18.61 44.43
CA THR A 396 10.38 -19.17 45.79
C THR A 396 10.44 -18.19 46.98
N SER A 397 9.27 -17.77 47.46
CA SER A 397 8.84 -18.02 48.85
C SER A 397 7.35 -17.64 49.04
N SER A 398 6.72 -18.27 50.04
CA SER A 398 5.29 -18.12 50.34
C SER A 398 5.01 -16.87 51.17
N THR A 399 3.93 -16.13 50.88
CA THR A 399 3.01 -15.58 51.90
C THR A 399 1.74 -14.99 51.28
N LYS A 400 0.66 -15.00 52.08
CA LYS A 400 -0.74 -14.73 51.71
C LYS A 400 -1.14 -13.30 52.14
N VAL A 401 -1.53 -12.45 51.20
CA VAL A 401 -2.35 -11.24 51.46
C VAL A 401 -3.27 -10.98 50.25
N GLU A 402 -4.54 -10.69 50.51
CA GLU A 402 -5.55 -10.35 49.51
C GLU A 402 -5.53 -8.86 49.16
N THR A 403 -5.75 -8.48 47.90
CA THR A 403 -6.48 -7.25 47.52
C THR A 403 -6.87 -7.31 46.03
N LYS A 404 -7.93 -6.57 45.67
CA LYS A 404 -8.77 -6.79 44.48
C LYS A 404 -8.73 -5.59 43.54
N VAL A 405 -8.25 -5.75 42.30
CA VAL A 405 -8.49 -4.84 41.15
C VAL A 405 -8.52 -5.64 39.85
N GLU A 406 -9.45 -5.31 38.94
CA GLU A 406 -9.64 -5.92 37.63
C GLU A 406 -8.93 -5.10 36.52
N SER A 407 -8.20 -5.75 35.60
CA SER A 407 -8.01 -5.22 34.22
C SER A 407 -7.25 -6.20 33.28
N GLU A 408 -7.87 -6.45 32.11
CA GLU A 408 -7.25 -6.64 30.79
C GLU A 408 -6.19 -7.76 30.54
N SER A 409 -6.63 -8.82 29.86
CA SER A 409 -5.77 -9.81 29.21
C SER A 409 -5.62 -9.57 27.69
N ARG A 410 -4.38 -9.62 27.20
CA ARG A 410 -4.03 -9.62 25.76
C ARG A 410 -4.78 -10.71 24.96
N PRO A 411 -5.10 -10.51 23.67
CA PRO A 411 -5.48 -11.60 22.79
C PRO A 411 -4.24 -12.42 22.36
N SER A 412 -4.33 -13.73 22.56
CA SER A 412 -3.42 -14.73 22.02
C SER A 412 -3.77 -15.09 20.57
N ASN A 413 -2.84 -15.72 19.84
CA ASN A 413 -3.15 -16.44 18.60
C ASN A 413 -4.38 -17.33 18.78
N THR A 414 -5.43 -17.15 17.98
CA THR A 414 -6.54 -18.10 17.90
C THR A 414 -6.95 -18.37 16.46
N SER A 415 -6.80 -19.63 16.06
CA SER A 415 -7.53 -20.27 14.99
C SER A 415 -9.03 -20.00 15.07
N GLY A 416 -9.64 -19.66 13.92
CA GLY A 416 -11.07 -19.54 13.63
C GLY A 416 -12.08 -19.67 14.78
N SER A 417 -12.41 -18.56 15.44
CA SER A 417 -13.64 -18.44 16.22
C SER A 417 -14.80 -18.00 15.31
N ASN A 418 -15.70 -18.91 14.97
CA ASN A 418 -16.93 -18.61 14.20
C ASN A 418 -17.98 -17.86 15.05
N SER A 419 -17.63 -16.69 15.56
CA SER A 419 -18.57 -15.83 16.27
C SER A 419 -19.41 -15.00 15.28
N THR A 420 -20.73 -15.06 15.43
CA THR A 420 -21.70 -14.44 14.52
C THR A 420 -22.04 -12.99 14.86
N SER A 421 -21.46 -12.41 15.91
CA SER A 421 -21.75 -11.02 16.30
C SER A 421 -21.24 -10.01 15.25
N PRO A 422 -21.99 -8.92 14.96
CA PRO A 422 -21.54 -7.91 14.00
C PRO A 422 -20.19 -7.28 14.38
N LYS A 423 -19.95 -7.06 15.68
CA LYS A 423 -18.69 -6.50 16.20
C LYS A 423 -17.49 -7.40 15.95
N ALA A 424 -17.65 -8.72 16.02
CA ALA A 424 -16.57 -9.65 15.70
C ALA A 424 -16.21 -9.66 14.22
N VAL A 425 -17.21 -9.59 13.32
CA VAL A 425 -16.96 -9.48 11.87
C VAL A 425 -16.21 -8.20 11.52
N LEU A 426 -16.54 -7.07 12.16
CA LEU A 426 -15.84 -5.81 11.94
C LEU A 426 -14.38 -5.85 12.44
N ASN A 427 -14.12 -6.51 13.58
CA ASN A 427 -12.76 -6.73 14.06
C ASN A 427 -11.96 -7.66 13.13
N GLU A 428 -12.55 -8.77 12.70
CA GLU A 428 -11.93 -9.72 11.76
C GLU A 428 -11.60 -9.04 10.41
N LEU A 429 -12.50 -8.19 9.91
CA LEU A 429 -12.23 -7.36 8.73
C LEU A 429 -11.10 -6.36 8.99
N PHE A 430 -11.07 -5.69 10.15
CA PHE A 430 -10.00 -4.75 10.49
C PHE A 430 -8.62 -5.42 10.52
N ASP A 431 -8.53 -6.59 11.14
CA ASP A 431 -7.28 -7.34 11.25
C ASP A 431 -6.78 -7.81 9.87
N LEU A 432 -7.70 -8.27 9.01
CA LEU A 432 -7.40 -8.63 7.62
C LEU A 432 -6.95 -7.43 6.79
N LEU A 433 -7.67 -6.31 6.83
CA LEU A 433 -7.33 -5.08 6.10
C LEU A 433 -6.02 -4.44 6.62
N SER A 434 -5.68 -4.64 7.89
CA SER A 434 -4.46 -4.10 8.52
C SER A 434 -3.21 -4.97 8.28
N HIS A 435 -3.34 -6.12 7.61
CA HIS A 435 -2.23 -7.04 7.37
C HIS A 435 -1.15 -6.41 6.47
N ASP A 436 0.13 -6.58 6.85
CA ASP A 436 1.28 -5.91 6.21
C ASP A 436 1.36 -6.16 4.69
N SER A 437 1.00 -7.37 4.22
CA SER A 437 1.03 -7.74 2.78
C SER A 437 0.07 -6.91 1.89
N LEU A 438 -0.97 -6.30 2.45
CA LEU A 438 -1.89 -5.43 1.71
C LEU A 438 -1.35 -4.00 1.53
N GLY A 439 -0.33 -3.57 2.29
CA GLY A 439 0.16 -2.19 2.25
C GLY A 439 -0.86 -1.13 2.68
N LEU A 440 -1.97 -1.53 3.32
CA LEU A 440 -3.06 -0.66 3.80
C LEU A 440 -2.91 -0.28 5.29
N LYS A 441 -1.89 -0.80 5.98
CA LYS A 441 -1.63 -0.50 7.39
C LYS A 441 -1.46 0.99 7.64
N GLY A 442 -2.19 1.53 8.62
CA GLY A 442 -2.27 2.97 8.89
C GLY A 442 -3.15 3.77 7.92
N ARG A 443 -3.69 3.14 6.86
CA ARG A 443 -4.68 3.72 5.94
C ARG A 443 -6.10 3.22 6.19
N VAL A 444 -6.30 2.21 7.02
CA VAL A 444 -7.63 1.69 7.41
C VAL A 444 -8.10 2.43 8.65
N ASP A 445 -9.24 3.12 8.56
CA ASP A 445 -9.85 3.79 9.71
C ASP A 445 -10.86 2.90 10.42
N LYS A 446 -10.71 2.77 11.75
CA LYS A 446 -11.64 2.03 12.61
C LYS A 446 -13.04 2.62 12.60
N LEU A 447 -13.19 3.94 12.44
CA LEU A 447 -14.50 4.60 12.39
C LEU A 447 -15.32 4.18 11.16
N SER A 448 -14.64 3.90 10.04
CA SER A 448 -15.27 3.55 8.76
C SER A 448 -15.34 2.04 8.52
N LEU A 449 -15.04 1.21 9.52
CA LEU A 449 -15.14 -0.26 9.42
C LEU A 449 -16.51 -0.76 8.94
N PRO A 450 -17.65 -0.21 9.43
CA PRO A 450 -18.96 -0.60 8.91
C PRO A 450 -19.13 -0.24 7.43
N LEU A 451 -18.60 0.91 6.99
CA LEU A 451 -18.69 1.37 5.60
C LEU A 451 -17.85 0.50 4.65
N TYR A 452 -16.61 0.14 5.01
CA TYR A 452 -15.86 -0.84 4.21
C TYR A 452 -16.61 -2.16 4.11
N LEU A 453 -17.24 -2.63 5.20
CA LEU A 453 -17.98 -3.90 5.19
C LEU A 453 -19.23 -3.82 4.29
N GLU A 454 -19.95 -2.71 4.31
CA GLU A 454 -21.13 -2.44 3.50
C GLU A 454 -20.78 -2.40 2.00
N ASP A 455 -19.86 -1.52 1.60
CA ASP A 455 -19.40 -1.37 0.20
C ASP A 455 -18.79 -2.68 -0.35
N LEU A 456 -18.00 -3.40 0.47
CA LEU A 456 -17.41 -4.68 0.06
C LEU A 456 -18.45 -5.80 -0.03
N ALA A 457 -19.45 -5.85 0.86
CA ALA A 457 -20.50 -6.87 0.80
C ALA A 457 -21.41 -6.67 -0.41
N GLU A 458 -21.83 -5.43 -0.70
CA GLU A 458 -22.61 -5.07 -1.88
C GLU A 458 -21.85 -5.40 -3.17
N GLU A 459 -20.58 -4.98 -3.30
CA GLU A 459 -19.81 -5.29 -4.50
C GLU A 459 -19.58 -6.80 -4.67
N LYS A 460 -19.39 -7.55 -3.58
CA LYS A 460 -19.32 -9.00 -3.65
C LYS A 460 -20.62 -9.63 -4.14
N GLN A 461 -21.76 -9.13 -3.67
CA GLN A 461 -23.08 -9.62 -4.06
C GLN A 461 -23.35 -9.40 -5.56
N HIS A 462 -22.85 -8.31 -6.14
CA HIS A 462 -23.04 -7.99 -7.57
C HIS A 462 -21.97 -8.56 -8.51
N LYS A 463 -20.70 -8.63 -8.10
CA LYS A 463 -19.57 -8.97 -8.99
C LYS A 463 -18.78 -10.22 -8.59
N GLY A 464 -19.12 -10.89 -7.49
CA GLY A 464 -18.43 -12.07 -7.00
C GLY A 464 -17.15 -11.74 -6.24
N ASN A 465 -16.07 -12.51 -6.43
CA ASN A 465 -14.87 -12.34 -5.62
C ASN A 465 -14.13 -11.03 -5.92
N ILE A 466 -13.85 -10.26 -4.87
CA ILE A 466 -13.20 -8.95 -4.95
C ILE A 466 -11.71 -9.13 -5.23
N THR A 467 -11.19 -8.40 -6.21
CA THR A 467 -9.77 -8.35 -6.55
C THR A 467 -9.01 -7.35 -5.66
N TYR A 468 -7.69 -7.51 -5.55
CA TYR A 468 -6.88 -6.61 -4.72
C TYR A 468 -6.91 -5.15 -5.22
N GLU A 469 -6.86 -4.93 -6.53
CA GLU A 469 -7.01 -3.60 -7.14
C GLU A 469 -8.35 -2.97 -6.75
N ARG A 470 -9.44 -3.73 -6.83
CA ARG A 470 -10.77 -3.22 -6.47
C ARG A 470 -10.86 -2.92 -4.98
N LEU A 471 -10.31 -3.78 -4.12
CA LEU A 471 -10.19 -3.52 -2.67
C LEU A 471 -9.46 -2.19 -2.38
N GLN A 472 -8.36 -1.90 -3.09
CA GLN A 472 -7.66 -0.62 -2.95
C GLN A 472 -8.56 0.57 -3.33
N THR A 473 -9.33 0.48 -4.42
CA THR A 473 -10.25 1.56 -4.82
C THR A 473 -11.37 1.80 -3.79
N ILE A 474 -11.98 0.75 -3.24
CA ILE A 474 -13.03 0.85 -2.22
C ILE A 474 -12.47 1.42 -0.92
N THR A 475 -11.30 0.92 -0.49
CA THR A 475 -10.61 1.44 0.71
C THR A 475 -10.30 2.93 0.55
N SER A 476 -9.83 3.37 -0.62
CA SER A 476 -9.58 4.78 -0.92
C SER A 476 -10.83 5.64 -0.88
N LEU A 477 -11.95 5.16 -1.42
CA LEU A 477 -13.24 5.86 -1.40
C LEU A 477 -13.78 6.03 0.03
N CYS A 478 -13.85 4.93 0.78
CA CYS A 478 -14.25 4.92 2.20
C CYS A 478 -13.36 5.84 3.06
N ASN A 479 -12.06 5.95 2.75
CA ASN A 479 -11.15 6.89 3.42
C ASN A 479 -11.50 8.35 3.15
N SER A 480 -11.80 8.72 1.90
CA SER A 480 -12.22 10.09 1.58
C SER A 480 -13.54 10.45 2.28
N ILE A 481 -14.49 9.51 2.33
CA ILE A 481 -15.75 9.65 3.10
C ILE A 481 -15.49 9.81 4.61
N SER A 482 -14.52 9.06 5.14
CA SER A 482 -14.08 9.21 6.53
C SER A 482 -13.48 10.59 6.81
N ASN A 483 -12.67 11.12 5.88
CA ASN A 483 -12.06 12.43 6.01
C ASN A 483 -13.12 13.54 5.99
N ILE A 484 -14.16 13.43 5.15
CA ILE A 484 -15.35 14.31 5.24
C ILE A 484 -15.95 14.22 6.64
N THR A 485 -16.23 13.01 7.13
CA THR A 485 -16.88 12.80 8.44
C THR A 485 -16.09 13.41 9.60
N LYS A 486 -14.75 13.32 9.58
CA LYS A 486 -13.86 13.97 10.55
C LYS A 486 -13.83 15.48 10.39
N SER A 487 -13.72 15.96 9.15
CA SER A 487 -13.63 17.40 8.87
C SER A 487 -14.90 18.17 9.30
N LEU A 488 -16.08 17.55 9.21
CA LEU A 488 -17.37 18.06 9.71
C LEU A 488 -17.38 18.30 11.24
N GLU A 489 -16.47 17.67 12.00
CA GLU A 489 -16.29 17.91 13.44
C GLU A 489 -15.25 19.00 13.74
N THR A 490 -14.48 19.42 12.74
CA THR A 490 -13.47 20.49 12.92
C THR A 490 -14.07 21.87 12.63
N SER A 491 -13.56 22.90 13.31
CA SER A 491 -13.96 24.29 13.09
C SER A 491 -13.28 24.94 11.86
N LEU A 492 -12.85 24.14 10.88
CA LEU A 492 -12.02 24.57 9.74
C LEU A 492 -12.70 24.24 8.39
N PRO A 493 -13.45 25.20 7.79
CA PRO A 493 -14.18 24.96 6.54
C PRO A 493 -13.29 24.57 5.33
N SER A 494 -12.02 24.96 5.33
CA SER A 494 -11.06 24.60 4.27
C SER A 494 -10.80 23.10 4.21
N LEU A 495 -10.50 22.48 5.35
CA LEU A 495 -10.25 21.03 5.43
C LEU A 495 -11.48 20.21 5.03
N PHE A 496 -12.68 20.71 5.33
CA PHE A 496 -13.92 20.10 4.88
C PHE A 496 -14.10 20.22 3.36
N TRP A 497 -13.83 21.39 2.78
CA TRP A 497 -13.89 21.59 1.33
C TRP A 497 -12.90 20.70 0.58
N ASP A 498 -11.65 20.63 1.05
CA ASP A 498 -10.61 19.78 0.45
C ASP A 498 -10.98 18.28 0.52
N ALA A 499 -11.61 17.85 1.63
CA ALA A 499 -12.12 16.49 1.77
C ALA A 499 -13.34 16.20 0.87
N LEU A 500 -14.24 17.16 0.70
CA LEU A 500 -15.44 17.04 -0.15
C LEU A 500 -15.08 17.04 -1.66
N ASN A 501 -14.06 17.80 -2.04
CA ASN A 501 -13.59 17.92 -3.42
C ASN A 501 -12.55 16.82 -3.79
N ALA A 502 -12.39 15.80 -2.96
CA ALA A 502 -11.43 14.72 -3.21
C ALA A 502 -11.81 13.91 -4.47
N PRO A 503 -10.85 13.64 -5.39
CA PRO A 503 -11.16 13.15 -6.74
C PRO A 503 -11.78 11.75 -6.76
N GLN A 504 -11.61 10.95 -5.69
CA GLN A 504 -12.19 9.60 -5.60
C GLN A 504 -13.72 9.62 -5.43
N LEU A 505 -14.30 10.74 -4.98
CA LEU A 505 -15.75 10.88 -4.74
C LEU A 505 -16.53 11.18 -6.03
N GLY A 506 -15.86 11.77 -7.02
CA GLY A 506 -16.45 12.20 -8.29
C GLY A 506 -17.45 13.36 -8.17
N LEU A 507 -17.36 14.17 -7.10
CA LEU A 507 -18.32 15.26 -6.82
C LEU A 507 -17.98 16.58 -7.53
N GLY A 508 -16.73 16.79 -7.94
CA GLY A 508 -16.21 18.05 -8.50
C GLY A 508 -17.16 18.86 -9.40
N PRO A 509 -17.74 18.31 -10.48
CA PRO A 509 -18.62 19.07 -11.39
C PRO A 509 -19.98 19.46 -10.78
N ALA A 510 -20.35 18.91 -9.62
CA ALA A 510 -21.58 19.20 -8.90
C ALA A 510 -21.36 20.08 -7.65
N LEU A 511 -20.14 20.56 -7.39
CA LEU A 511 -19.82 21.38 -6.23
C LEU A 511 -19.69 22.86 -6.62
N ASN A 512 -20.47 23.73 -5.97
CA ASN A 512 -20.32 25.17 -6.03
C ASN A 512 -19.38 25.64 -4.91
N ALA A 513 -18.37 26.45 -5.25
CA ALA A 513 -17.38 26.95 -4.31
C ALA A 513 -17.93 27.98 -3.30
N ASP A 514 -19.11 28.54 -3.57
CA ASP A 514 -19.75 29.52 -2.70
C ASP A 514 -20.61 28.84 -1.61
N LEU A 515 -21.16 27.64 -1.90
CA LEU A 515 -22.05 26.87 -1.02
C LEU A 515 -21.34 26.01 0.05
N LYS A 516 -20.12 26.39 0.42
CA LYS A 516 -19.24 25.62 1.33
C LYS A 516 -19.84 25.41 2.72
N LYS A 517 -20.52 26.43 3.27
CA LYS A 517 -21.08 26.39 4.63
C LYS A 517 -22.39 25.60 4.66
N GLU A 518 -23.15 25.71 3.58
CA GLU A 518 -24.45 25.14 3.32
C GLU A 518 -24.30 23.61 3.17
N TYR A 519 -23.33 23.14 2.37
CA TYR A 519 -22.98 21.71 2.30
C TYR A 519 -22.55 21.16 3.67
N ALA A 520 -21.72 21.90 4.42
CA ALA A 520 -21.26 21.46 5.74
C ALA A 520 -22.43 21.34 6.73
N SER A 521 -23.34 22.32 6.73
CA SER A 521 -24.56 22.33 7.54
C SER A 521 -25.48 21.17 7.18
N ALA A 522 -25.82 20.99 5.90
CA ALA A 522 -26.70 19.93 5.41
C ALA A 522 -26.15 18.53 5.73
N LEU A 523 -24.85 18.29 5.54
CA LEU A 523 -24.22 17.00 5.88
C LEU A 523 -24.16 16.76 7.39
N LYS A 524 -23.96 17.80 8.20
CA LYS A 524 -24.00 17.71 9.67
C LYS A 524 -25.40 17.33 10.16
N SER A 525 -26.44 17.96 9.62
CA SER A 525 -27.84 17.62 9.89
C SER A 525 -28.20 16.20 9.41
N CYS A 526 -27.78 15.81 8.21
CA CYS A 526 -27.95 14.45 7.70
C CYS A 526 -27.30 13.39 8.61
N ARG A 527 -26.10 13.66 9.12
CA ARG A 527 -25.40 12.78 10.05
C ARG A 527 -26.09 12.71 11.42
N GLN A 528 -26.59 13.84 11.94
CA GLN A 528 -27.37 13.86 13.18
C GLN A 528 -28.67 13.05 13.05
N PHE A 529 -29.39 13.21 11.94
CA PHE A 529 -30.58 12.42 11.63
C PHE A 529 -30.25 10.91 11.57
N LYS A 530 -29.17 10.54 10.86
CA LYS A 530 -28.69 9.14 10.80
C LYS A 530 -28.35 8.57 12.18
N LEU A 531 -27.71 9.37 13.05
CA LEU A 531 -27.38 8.98 14.43
C LEU A 531 -28.63 8.78 15.31
N GLN A 532 -29.70 9.54 15.09
CA GLN A 532 -30.94 9.43 15.85
C GLN A 532 -31.84 8.26 15.40
N HIS A 533 -31.81 7.91 14.12
CA HIS A 533 -32.75 6.95 13.53
C HIS A 533 -32.16 5.58 13.12
N CYS A 534 -30.83 5.39 13.14
CA CYS A 534 -30.22 4.09 12.78
C CYS A 534 -29.87 3.20 13.99
N VAL A 535 -30.46 2.00 14.03
CA VAL A 535 -30.23 0.97 15.06
C VAL A 535 -28.79 0.38 15.03
N SER A 536 -28.08 0.50 13.91
CA SER A 536 -26.80 -0.20 13.66
C SER A 536 -25.56 0.47 14.25
N GLY A 537 -25.67 1.64 14.89
CA GLY A 537 -24.53 2.39 15.43
C GLY A 537 -23.56 2.91 14.36
N ASN A 538 -23.93 2.87 13.08
CA ASN A 538 -23.09 3.27 11.96
C ASN A 538 -23.14 4.80 11.74
N SER A 539 -22.21 5.52 12.38
CA SER A 539 -22.16 6.99 12.42
C SER A 539 -21.65 7.68 11.14
N VAL A 540 -21.26 6.92 10.12
CA VAL A 540 -20.60 7.41 8.90
C VAL A 540 -21.64 7.56 7.78
N LEU A 541 -21.57 8.67 7.03
CA LEU A 541 -22.42 8.91 5.86
C LEU A 541 -21.96 8.02 4.68
N SER A 542 -22.88 7.50 3.87
CA SER A 542 -22.49 6.84 2.62
C SER A 542 -22.29 7.87 1.50
N LEU A 543 -21.62 7.49 0.41
CA LEU A 543 -21.47 8.35 -0.78
C LEU A 543 -22.84 8.79 -1.33
N ALA A 544 -23.84 7.91 -1.26
CA ALA A 544 -25.21 8.22 -1.69
C ALA A 544 -25.86 9.30 -0.80
N ASN A 545 -25.64 9.25 0.53
CA ASN A 545 -26.09 10.32 1.43
C ASN A 545 -25.43 11.65 1.05
N ILE A 546 -24.11 11.65 0.82
CA ILE A 546 -23.35 12.87 0.50
C ILE A 546 -23.82 13.48 -0.82
N ARG A 547 -23.99 12.66 -1.88
CA ARG A 547 -24.51 13.11 -3.18
C ARG A 547 -25.89 13.74 -3.07
N LYS A 548 -26.81 13.12 -2.30
CA LYS A 548 -28.16 13.63 -2.09
C LYS A 548 -28.16 14.99 -1.38
N CYS A 549 -27.31 15.18 -0.37
CA CYS A 549 -27.18 16.47 0.30
C CYS A 549 -26.62 17.58 -0.60
N VAL A 550 -25.61 17.29 -1.43
CA VAL A 550 -25.07 18.26 -2.41
C VAL A 550 -26.13 18.64 -3.44
N GLU A 551 -26.86 17.66 -3.99
CA GLU A 551 -27.99 17.88 -4.90
C GLU A 551 -29.06 18.78 -4.28
N MET A 552 -29.47 18.51 -3.04
CA MET A 552 -30.48 19.31 -2.33
C MET A 552 -30.04 20.76 -2.13
N VAL A 553 -28.82 20.99 -1.64
CA VAL A 553 -28.29 22.35 -1.39
C VAL A 553 -28.14 23.15 -2.69
N ASN A 554 -27.74 22.51 -3.78
CA ASN A 554 -27.67 23.16 -5.10
C ASN A 554 -29.06 23.59 -5.59
N ASN A 555 -30.04 22.69 -5.50
CA ASN A 555 -31.41 22.97 -5.94
C ASN A 555 -32.04 24.07 -5.08
N GLU A 556 -31.82 24.05 -3.76
CA GLU A 556 -32.28 25.09 -2.84
C GLU A 556 -31.66 26.46 -3.17
N HIS A 557 -30.35 26.53 -3.39
CA HIS A 557 -29.68 27.76 -3.82
C HIS A 557 -30.18 28.26 -5.19
N GLN A 558 -30.41 27.36 -6.15
CA GLN A 558 -30.97 27.74 -7.45
C GLN A 558 -32.39 28.30 -7.33
N ILE A 559 -33.23 27.73 -6.46
CA ILE A 559 -34.56 28.26 -6.14
C ILE A 559 -34.43 29.62 -5.47
N GLN A 560 -33.55 29.79 -4.48
CA GLN A 560 -33.34 31.06 -3.78
C GLN A 560 -32.85 32.17 -4.72
N SER A 561 -31.86 31.88 -5.57
CA SER A 561 -31.38 32.84 -6.60
C SER A 561 -32.52 33.26 -7.53
N LYS A 562 -33.25 32.29 -8.11
CA LYS A 562 -34.40 32.62 -8.97
C LYS A 562 -35.49 33.40 -8.23
N THR A 563 -35.72 33.10 -6.95
CA THR A 563 -36.68 33.84 -6.12
C THR A 563 -36.26 35.30 -5.98
N LEU A 564 -34.98 35.56 -5.73
CA LEU A 564 -34.43 36.91 -5.62
C LEU A 564 -34.50 37.66 -6.98
N ASP A 565 -34.13 37.01 -8.08
CA ASP A 565 -34.24 37.58 -9.44
C ASP A 565 -35.70 37.96 -9.76
N THR A 566 -36.66 37.06 -9.51
CA THR A 566 -38.10 37.33 -9.73
C THR A 566 -38.63 38.42 -8.80
N LEU A 567 -38.19 38.49 -7.54
CA LEU A 567 -38.56 39.58 -6.62
C LEU A 567 -38.01 40.94 -7.06
N MET A 568 -36.80 40.99 -7.63
CA MET A 568 -36.24 42.21 -8.22
C MET A 568 -37.07 42.66 -9.44
N GLU A 569 -37.44 41.74 -10.33
CA GLU A 569 -38.30 42.04 -11.49
C GLU A 569 -39.70 42.53 -11.06
N VAL A 570 -40.33 41.88 -10.07
CA VAL A 570 -41.62 42.30 -9.49
C VAL A 570 -41.51 43.70 -8.90
N ASN A 571 -40.49 44.00 -8.09
CA ASN A 571 -40.31 45.32 -7.50
C ASN A 571 -40.03 46.40 -8.55
N SER A 572 -39.19 46.12 -9.56
CA SER A 572 -38.95 47.04 -10.68
C SER A 572 -40.25 47.34 -11.45
N LEU A 573 -41.09 46.33 -11.68
CA LEU A 573 -42.36 46.50 -12.38
C LEU A 573 -43.37 47.29 -11.54
N LEU A 574 -43.44 47.05 -10.23
CA LEU A 574 -44.29 47.81 -9.31
C LEU A 574 -43.84 49.28 -9.21
N MET A 575 -42.53 49.56 -9.19
CA MET A 575 -41.98 50.92 -9.24
C MET A 575 -42.35 51.64 -10.55
N GLU A 576 -42.27 50.95 -11.70
CA GLU A 576 -42.79 51.49 -12.96
C GLU A 576 -44.29 51.81 -12.90
N MET A 577 -45.09 50.94 -12.29
CA MET A 577 -46.54 51.12 -12.15
C MET A 577 -46.89 52.29 -11.23
N PHE A 578 -46.20 52.42 -10.09
CA PHE A 578 -46.30 53.54 -9.17
C PHE A 578 -46.01 54.87 -9.88
N SER A 579 -44.93 54.95 -10.66
CA SER A 579 -44.58 56.16 -11.43
C SER A 579 -45.63 56.58 -12.48
N LYS A 580 -46.51 55.67 -12.88
CA LYS A 580 -47.55 55.87 -13.92
C LYS A 580 -48.98 55.90 -13.36
N GLN A 581 -49.14 55.90 -12.03
CA GLN A 581 -50.43 55.82 -11.32
C GLN A 581 -51.50 56.81 -11.83
N SER A 582 -51.08 57.99 -12.28
CA SER A 582 -51.97 59.04 -12.81
C SER A 582 -52.73 58.68 -14.11
N ASN A 583 -52.47 57.53 -14.74
CA ASN A 583 -53.07 57.18 -16.03
C ASN A 583 -53.51 55.69 -16.10
N PRO A 584 -54.78 55.36 -15.78
CA PRO A 584 -55.24 53.97 -15.60
C PRO A 584 -55.12 53.11 -16.87
N SER A 585 -55.24 53.72 -18.06
CA SER A 585 -55.05 53.04 -19.35
C SER A 585 -53.61 52.57 -19.60
N GLN A 586 -52.63 53.10 -18.87
CA GLN A 586 -51.24 52.65 -18.92
C GLN A 586 -50.97 51.52 -17.91
N LEU A 587 -51.57 51.59 -16.71
CA LEU A 587 -51.46 50.55 -15.67
C LEU A 587 -51.88 49.16 -16.19
N LYS A 588 -53.02 49.08 -16.91
CA LYS A 588 -53.56 47.81 -17.42
C LYS A 588 -52.59 47.03 -18.33
N LYS A 589 -51.57 47.68 -18.92
CA LYS A 589 -50.52 47.01 -19.71
C LYS A 589 -49.55 46.18 -18.86
N HIS A 590 -49.33 46.56 -17.60
CA HIS A 590 -48.40 45.91 -16.69
C HIS A 590 -49.05 44.80 -15.84
N TYR A 591 -50.39 44.72 -15.81
CA TYR A 591 -51.13 43.73 -15.00
C TYR A 591 -50.83 42.28 -15.41
N LYS A 592 -50.74 42.00 -16.71
CA LYS A 592 -50.41 40.65 -17.19
C LYS A 592 -48.94 40.29 -16.88
N PRO A 593 -47.92 41.11 -17.23
CA PRO A 593 -46.55 40.87 -16.81
C PRO A 593 -46.38 40.64 -15.30
N LEU A 594 -47.07 41.42 -14.46
CA LEU A 594 -47.02 41.23 -13.01
C LEU A 594 -47.66 39.90 -12.59
N ARG A 595 -48.80 39.52 -13.19
CA ARG A 595 -49.45 38.22 -12.94
C ARG A 595 -48.55 37.07 -13.34
N ASP A 596 -47.92 37.16 -14.50
CA ASP A 596 -47.03 36.13 -15.04
C ASP A 596 -45.81 35.94 -14.12
N LEU A 597 -45.19 37.03 -13.64
CA LEU A 597 -44.10 37.00 -12.63
C LEU A 597 -44.55 36.42 -11.28
N LEU A 598 -45.69 36.86 -10.74
CA LEU A 598 -46.23 36.36 -9.47
C LEU A 598 -46.66 34.88 -9.55
N SER A 599 -46.89 34.36 -10.76
CA SER A 599 -47.24 32.95 -11.00
C SER A 599 -46.02 32.03 -11.08
N GLU A 600 -44.79 32.55 -11.00
CA GLU A 600 -43.57 31.74 -11.01
C GLU A 600 -43.48 30.84 -9.76
N PRO A 601 -43.23 29.52 -9.90
CA PRO A 601 -43.27 28.57 -8.79
C PRO A 601 -42.20 28.80 -7.71
N CYS A 602 -41.18 29.62 -7.96
CA CYS A 602 -40.18 30.00 -6.96
C CYS A 602 -40.78 30.83 -5.80
N LEU A 603 -41.79 31.66 -6.06
CA LEU A 603 -42.46 32.49 -5.05
C LEU A 603 -43.44 31.72 -4.15
N GLN A 604 -43.75 30.46 -4.52
CA GLN A 604 -44.65 29.54 -3.79
C GLN A 604 -46.09 30.03 -3.57
N LEU A 605 -46.56 31.02 -4.35
CA LEU A 605 -47.88 31.65 -4.28
C LEU A 605 -49.01 30.74 -4.81
N LYS A 606 -49.26 29.61 -4.14
CA LYS A 606 -50.26 28.60 -4.57
C LYS A 606 -51.69 29.15 -4.70
N GLU A 607 -52.06 30.10 -3.86
CA GLU A 607 -53.42 30.64 -3.74
C GLU A 607 -53.71 31.71 -4.83
N LEU A 608 -52.69 32.18 -5.55
CA LEU A 608 -52.83 33.17 -6.62
C LEU A 608 -53.72 32.68 -7.78
N SER A 609 -53.92 31.37 -7.95
CA SER A 609 -54.83 30.83 -8.97
C SER A 609 -56.31 31.09 -8.70
N GLU A 610 -56.71 31.35 -7.45
CA GLU A 610 -58.12 31.55 -7.05
C GLU A 610 -58.59 33.00 -7.28
N LEU A 611 -57.67 33.89 -7.61
CA LEU A 611 -57.83 35.34 -7.68
C LEU A 611 -58.14 35.78 -9.12
N GLU A 612 -59.40 35.96 -9.48
CA GLU A 612 -59.78 36.24 -10.89
C GLU A 612 -59.26 37.63 -11.35
N ASP A 613 -59.42 38.66 -10.53
CA ASP A 613 -59.06 40.05 -10.87
C ASP A 613 -57.70 40.49 -10.31
N THR A 614 -56.79 40.92 -11.19
CA THR A 614 -55.48 41.48 -10.79
C THR A 614 -55.56 42.89 -10.20
N GLU A 615 -56.66 43.62 -10.41
CA GLU A 615 -56.73 45.05 -10.07
C GLU A 615 -56.66 45.29 -8.55
N ILE A 616 -57.29 44.43 -7.75
CA ILE A 616 -57.26 44.49 -6.27
C ILE A 616 -55.84 44.21 -5.76
N LEU A 617 -55.20 43.15 -6.26
CA LEU A 617 -53.85 42.78 -5.86
C LEU A 617 -52.81 43.86 -6.23
N VAL A 618 -52.93 44.45 -7.43
CA VAL A 618 -52.10 45.58 -7.86
C VAL A 618 -52.28 46.77 -6.92
N ALA A 619 -53.52 47.11 -6.55
CA ALA A 619 -53.78 48.24 -5.66
C ALA A 619 -53.14 48.03 -4.28
N LEU A 620 -53.27 46.84 -3.69
CA LEU A 620 -52.64 46.51 -2.40
C LEU A 620 -51.11 46.57 -2.48
N LEU A 621 -50.49 45.93 -3.49
CA LEU A 621 -49.04 45.94 -3.67
C LEU A 621 -48.51 47.38 -3.90
N THR A 622 -49.20 48.17 -4.71
CA THR A 622 -48.80 49.56 -4.98
C THR A 622 -48.95 50.45 -3.75
N ASN A 623 -49.98 50.23 -2.92
CA ASN A 623 -50.16 50.94 -1.65
C ASN A 623 -49.08 50.55 -0.63
N LYS A 624 -48.83 49.25 -0.40
CA LYS A 624 -47.75 48.81 0.51
C LYS A 624 -46.38 49.31 0.06
N LEU A 625 -46.13 49.37 -1.26
CA LEU A 625 -44.91 49.96 -1.80
C LEU A 625 -44.85 51.48 -1.52
N SER A 626 -45.96 52.20 -1.71
CA SER A 626 -46.08 53.62 -1.35
C SER A 626 -45.83 53.89 0.15
N ASP A 627 -46.30 53.00 1.02
CA ASP A 627 -46.08 53.08 2.47
C ASP A 627 -44.60 52.85 2.81
N ARG A 628 -43.95 51.85 2.19
CA ARG A 628 -42.49 51.61 2.32
C ARG A 628 -41.67 52.82 1.82
N ILE A 629 -42.01 53.39 0.67
CA ILE A 629 -41.37 54.61 0.10
C ILE A 629 -41.56 55.82 1.04
N SER A 630 -42.73 55.95 1.66
CA SER A 630 -43.03 57.04 2.60
C SER A 630 -42.32 56.87 3.93
N ALA A 631 -42.08 55.62 4.36
CA ALA A 631 -41.33 55.29 5.57
C ALA A 631 -39.81 55.44 5.41
N SER A 632 -39.26 55.25 4.20
CA SER A 632 -37.81 55.35 3.90
C SER A 632 -37.27 56.79 3.83
N ASN A 633 -37.85 57.74 4.58
CA ASN A 633 -37.41 59.13 4.59
C ASN A 633 -36.17 59.30 5.50
N PRO A 634 -34.98 59.67 4.97
CA PRO A 634 -33.73 59.52 5.69
C PRO A 634 -33.57 60.50 6.86
N GLN A 635 -33.36 59.97 8.07
CA GLN A 635 -32.63 60.69 9.11
C GLN A 635 -31.12 60.63 8.77
N PRO A 636 -30.38 61.75 8.84
CA PRO A 636 -29.04 61.86 8.24
C PRO A 636 -27.90 61.27 9.12
N SER A 637 -28.18 60.25 9.93
CA SER A 637 -27.23 59.69 10.92
C SER A 637 -26.63 58.34 10.56
N ASP A 638 -27.37 57.47 9.86
CA ASP A 638 -27.05 56.05 9.79
C ASP A 638 -26.71 55.61 8.35
N GLN A 639 -25.46 55.85 7.97
CA GLN A 639 -24.85 55.27 6.77
C GLN A 639 -24.50 53.79 7.04
N GLU A 640 -25.35 52.85 6.62
CA GLU A 640 -24.90 51.54 6.07
C GLU A 640 -26.02 50.74 5.40
N ASP A 641 -27.30 50.93 5.77
CA ASP A 641 -28.44 50.26 5.13
C ASP A 641 -29.31 51.23 4.30
N GLU A 642 -28.88 51.58 3.09
CA GLU A 642 -29.78 52.12 2.05
C GLU A 642 -30.70 51.00 1.53
N THR A 643 -31.66 50.56 2.36
CA THR A 643 -32.74 49.69 1.87
C THR A 643 -33.61 50.49 0.91
N GLU A 644 -33.39 50.31 -0.40
CA GLU A 644 -34.35 50.71 -1.43
C GLU A 644 -35.75 50.23 -1.02
N ALA A 645 -36.74 51.10 -1.12
CA ALA A 645 -38.10 50.78 -0.75
C ALA A 645 -38.67 49.70 -1.69
N CYS A 646 -38.59 48.45 -1.25
CA CYS A 646 -38.97 47.26 -1.98
C CYS A 646 -39.87 46.37 -1.11
N LEU A 647 -40.73 45.58 -1.77
CA LEU A 647 -41.56 44.56 -1.13
C LEU A 647 -40.80 43.26 -1.03
N TRP A 648 -40.83 42.65 0.15
CA TRP A 648 -40.24 41.35 0.40
C TRP A 648 -41.25 40.24 0.06
N LEU A 649 -40.81 38.98 0.01
CA LEU A 649 -41.70 37.86 -0.33
C LEU A 649 -42.90 37.77 0.64
N GLU A 650 -42.68 38.08 1.92
CA GLU A 650 -43.70 38.13 2.97
C GLU A 650 -44.74 39.22 2.67
N ASP A 651 -44.33 40.45 2.34
CA ASP A 651 -45.25 41.55 1.97
C ASP A 651 -46.15 41.17 0.79
N ILE A 652 -45.59 40.43 -0.18
CA ILE A 652 -46.32 39.96 -1.37
C ILE A 652 -47.28 38.82 -1.02
N GLN A 653 -46.85 37.85 -0.20
CA GLN A 653 -47.70 36.77 0.30
C GLN A 653 -48.90 37.31 1.08
N ASP A 654 -48.67 38.22 2.02
CA ASP A 654 -49.72 38.91 2.78
C ASP A 654 -50.71 39.64 1.85
N SER A 655 -50.20 40.31 0.81
CA SER A 655 -51.04 41.05 -0.15
C SER A 655 -51.91 40.13 -1.03
N VAL A 656 -51.42 38.91 -1.34
CA VAL A 656 -52.22 37.90 -2.05
C VAL A 656 -53.33 37.37 -1.13
N GLN A 657 -53.04 37.08 0.14
CA GLN A 657 -54.04 36.63 1.11
C GLN A 657 -55.09 37.70 1.40
N GLU A 658 -54.67 38.95 1.55
CA GLU A 658 -55.55 40.11 1.74
C GLU A 658 -56.47 40.33 0.51
N ALA A 659 -55.93 40.24 -0.71
CA ALA A 659 -56.73 40.31 -1.93
C ALA A 659 -57.77 39.18 -2.03
N LEU A 660 -57.40 37.94 -1.67
CA LEU A 660 -58.34 36.81 -1.65
C LEU A 660 -59.47 37.02 -0.63
N LEU A 661 -59.14 37.52 0.57
CA LEU A 661 -60.12 37.83 1.60
C LEU A 661 -61.09 38.94 1.14
N ILE A 662 -60.59 39.98 0.46
CA ILE A 662 -61.43 41.03 -0.13
C ILE A 662 -62.37 40.46 -1.21
N VAL A 663 -61.85 39.67 -2.16
CA VAL A 663 -62.66 39.03 -3.20
C VAL A 663 -63.73 38.12 -2.58
N GLN A 664 -63.40 37.34 -1.55
CA GLN A 664 -64.34 36.47 -0.86
C GLN A 664 -65.43 37.26 -0.12
N ASN A 665 -65.06 38.35 0.55
CA ASN A 665 -66.03 39.25 1.20
C ASN A 665 -66.97 39.92 0.20
N ILE A 666 -66.47 40.34 -0.97
CA ILE A 666 -67.29 40.88 -2.06
C ILE A 666 -68.25 39.80 -2.60
N ARG A 667 -67.77 38.57 -2.83
CA ARG A 667 -68.63 37.44 -3.27
C ARG A 667 -69.74 37.15 -2.25
N MET A 668 -69.44 37.13 -0.95
CA MET A 668 -70.46 36.96 0.10
C MET A 668 -71.45 38.14 0.15
N PHE A 669 -70.98 39.38 0.01
CA PHE A 669 -71.85 40.55 -0.03
C PHE A 669 -72.81 40.53 -1.22
N LEU A 670 -72.31 40.20 -2.43
CA LEU A 670 -73.15 40.07 -3.63
C LEU A 670 -74.19 38.95 -3.47
N ALA A 671 -73.80 37.80 -2.90
CA ALA A 671 -74.73 36.71 -2.60
C ALA A 671 -75.85 37.12 -1.61
N SER A 672 -75.55 38.03 -0.67
CA SER A 672 -76.55 38.59 0.26
C SER A 672 -77.48 39.67 -0.35
N GLN A 673 -77.10 40.25 -1.50
CA GLN A 673 -77.94 41.18 -2.25
C GLN A 673 -78.90 40.45 -3.21
N THR A 674 -78.56 39.23 -3.64
CA THR A 674 -79.42 38.39 -4.48
C THR A 674 -80.54 37.68 -3.72
N THR A 675 -80.57 37.71 -2.39
CA THR A 675 -81.65 37.15 -1.57
C THR A 675 -82.69 38.22 -1.20
N LEU A 676 -83.49 38.63 -2.19
CA LEU A 676 -84.84 39.15 -1.95
C LEU A 676 -85.82 37.97 -2.11
N PRO A 677 -86.85 37.83 -1.26
CA PRO A 677 -87.74 36.68 -1.32
C PRO A 677 -88.70 36.75 -2.51
N GLU A 678 -88.61 35.76 -3.41
CA GLU A 678 -89.63 35.46 -4.42
C GLU A 678 -90.86 34.79 -3.77
N GLU A 679 -91.55 35.51 -2.87
CA GLU A 679 -92.85 35.09 -2.30
C GLU A 679 -94.05 35.73 -3.05
N VAL A 680 -93.88 36.10 -4.32
CA VAL A 680 -94.93 36.81 -5.11
C VAL A 680 -95.24 36.14 -6.46
N GLU A 681 -94.42 35.22 -6.97
CA GLU A 681 -94.69 34.55 -8.26
C GLU A 681 -95.34 33.15 -8.14
N GLU A 682 -95.44 32.55 -6.94
CA GLU A 682 -96.13 31.26 -6.76
C GLU A 682 -97.66 31.38 -6.58
N GLU A 683 -98.21 32.53 -6.15
CA GLU A 683 -99.68 32.70 -6.01
C GLU A 683 -100.41 32.88 -7.36
N GLU A 684 -99.77 33.42 -8.41
CA GLU A 684 -100.41 33.61 -9.72
C GLU A 684 -100.45 32.35 -10.61
N GLU A 685 -99.68 31.30 -10.30
CA GLU A 685 -99.69 30.02 -11.05
C GLU A 685 -100.69 28.98 -10.50
N GLU A 686 -101.04 29.01 -9.21
CA GLU A 686 -102.05 28.09 -8.65
C GLU A 686 -103.49 28.47 -9.02
N ASP A 687 -103.83 29.77 -9.04
CA ASP A 687 -105.19 30.22 -9.37
C ASP A 687 -105.54 29.99 -10.85
N LYS A 688 -104.55 30.01 -11.76
CA LYS A 688 -104.74 29.68 -13.18
C LYS A 688 -105.03 28.19 -13.42
N LYS A 689 -104.45 27.29 -12.63
CA LYS A 689 -104.67 25.84 -12.76
C LYS A 689 -106.04 25.40 -12.24
N LYS A 690 -106.61 26.10 -11.25
CA LYS A 690 -107.98 25.83 -10.78
C LYS A 690 -109.05 26.25 -11.80
N SER A 691 -108.81 27.30 -12.60
CA SER A 691 -109.79 27.74 -13.60
C SER A 691 -109.92 26.86 -14.85
N GLU A 692 -108.96 25.97 -15.14
CA GLU A 692 -108.99 25.10 -16.34
C GLU A 692 -109.56 23.69 -16.10
N GLU A 693 -109.80 23.27 -14.85
CA GLU A 693 -110.45 21.98 -14.53
C GLU A 693 -111.98 22.06 -14.35
N GLU A 694 -112.57 23.24 -14.10
CA GLU A 694 -114.04 23.40 -13.98
C GLU A 694 -114.77 23.57 -15.33
N GLU A 695 -114.07 23.70 -16.47
CA GLU A 695 -114.69 23.86 -17.80
C GLU A 695 -114.79 22.54 -18.60
N LYS A 696 -114.83 21.39 -17.92
CA LYS A 696 -114.82 20.04 -18.54
C LYS A 696 -115.79 18.98 -17.96
N GLU A 697 -116.77 19.38 -17.14
CA GLU A 697 -117.98 18.59 -16.83
C GLU A 697 -119.26 19.21 -17.41
#